data_AF-A0A1H6Y265-F1
#
_entry.id   AF-A0A1H6Y265-F1
#
_cell.length_a   1.000
_cell.length_b   1.000
_cell.length_c   1.000
_cell.angle_alpha   90.00
_cell.angle_beta   90.00
_cell.angle_gamma   90.00
#
_symmetry.space_group_name_H-M   'P 1'
#
loop_
_entity.id
_entity.type
_entity.pdbx_description
1 polymer ?
#
loop_
_entity_poly.entity_id
_entity_poly.type
_entity_poly.pdbx_seq_one_letter_code
_entity_poly.pdbx_strand_id
1 'polypeptide(L)'
;MKKIVYLFLLLLCSFNMFAASRIITGVVTESGIPLPGVTVVEKGTLNGTQTDLDGKYRITIDDSKPVVLVFSYIGMKEEEVRVGARNVYNVVLKADDVQLDEVVVTGYATAKMINYGGEAPVAYRSSSYRELQGNVAGLKIQASNSKPEGSTETWKKSTLKDNSMRLEIGDNEFLPLEDAQIAMQVDGNRIRVLIDAYFYNDKRSGLEGTFKLKLPVDASPYYFAFGGTTMFDKDAKGKNATPLAKLHDYTKDNFDLSSVGIQKREDQKSIKQARITEKETAADAYFSTINRKVDPALMEWSGADMFSCRVFPLEANQLHHIVVGYDVDMVEGVDFREFVLSLPEVKNKLRLDMAVADTPQYVINPVKDAIVEKNNQKQYLTYFNPKVKEINVKLNNANPLALIQAGDANNYIAGSMRISLPREVDPSISKDAVFMLDTSLSSNPVLFGVWVNLVNEILAKNETVIERFAILGFNVGTSWYQKQYVNNNAKNREQALNYLNTLALEGATDLGKALKEASYPQWMNQSSNKSIFLLSDGDLNWGESNRNLLVNYIHKGDKIYTYKTGLSGTNTELLDYLSTVTGASSFTANSEAQLIESAKALRYKTWKVDSVFGETVKDILLSGGVTQLYDGQIIQLAARGSLDKPIHIKASSGTATKVIEFNPDVKVSSDLASRIYGKIALNQLDLIGEQLKSAIVDYSIYYSVVSNYTSFLMLETQAEYDNYKVKSFDTAEKFVKEFTVAELLKEFLSADPMTAKKAFEKWLVLLRKQEILASNDDILDNFIKEMSDKDFVITPSSDVFKVWDKKNQTKEEIDLLNNEEMTFDALQLLAAKRAKSQSEADALKLLSSIIENNGSDVNVLRDLLTSTMNMNSGYDTYYLGQKILDTRVYDRLVYFNMARALEQNNSKLAAIFYYISASKSFRVDTYGSILAINGLFANAFIEKQNNNKGSWSVKEKMFMQQLETQVKKDYASYYDANYNSDLVVLTYWNIDSTDIDLHVKEASNEECYYGNKNTKLGGRLSHDVTRGFGPEMYVLPKAKEGKYEISLKYFAESGMKTKSAAKAYIEVYKYFGTPKQEVVKKTVVLKERKSKEVIETVIFK
;
A
#
# COMPACT_ATOMS: atom_id res chain seq x y z
N MET A 1 -1.61 38.72 80.36
CA MET A 1 -1.66 39.66 79.21
C MET A 1 -0.58 39.40 78.14
N LYS A 2 0.68 39.05 78.46
CA LYS A 2 1.72 38.81 77.44
C LYS A 2 1.46 37.62 76.47
N LYS A 3 0.79 36.54 76.91
CA LYS A 3 0.50 35.37 76.04
C LYS A 3 -0.60 35.61 75.00
N ILE A 4 -1.54 36.53 75.26
CA ILE A 4 -2.60 36.89 74.29
C ILE A 4 -2.04 37.78 73.18
N VAL A 5 -1.05 38.63 73.49
CA VAL A 5 -0.37 39.46 72.48
C VAL A 5 0.44 38.59 71.52
N TYR A 6 1.14 37.55 71.99
CA TYR A 6 1.86 36.64 71.08
C TYR A 6 0.94 35.77 70.24
N LEU A 7 -0.23 35.35 70.76
CA LEU A 7 -1.22 34.61 69.98
C LEU A 7 -1.87 35.50 68.90
N PHE A 8 -2.09 36.78 69.20
CA PHE A 8 -2.60 37.75 68.23
C PHE A 8 -1.54 38.16 67.18
N LEU A 9 -0.25 38.20 67.56
CA LEU A 9 0.86 38.45 66.63
C LEU A 9 1.15 37.27 65.69
N LEU A 10 0.92 36.03 66.14
CA LEU A 10 1.07 34.82 65.31
C LEU A 10 -0.10 34.61 64.35
N LEU A 11 -1.31 35.09 64.69
CA LEU A 11 -2.47 35.04 63.80
C LEU A 11 -2.44 36.08 62.67
N LEU A 12 -1.61 37.13 62.80
CA LEU A 12 -1.43 38.18 61.78
C LEU A 12 -0.36 37.84 60.71
N CYS A 13 0.42 36.76 60.89
CA CYS A 13 1.44 36.32 59.93
C CYS A 13 0.98 35.22 58.95
N SER A 14 -0.31 34.86 58.95
CA SER A 14 -0.89 33.87 58.02
C SER A 14 -1.89 34.48 57.04
N PHE A 15 -1.61 35.69 56.54
CA PHE A 15 -2.13 36.08 55.23
C PHE A 15 -1.31 35.36 54.16
N ASN A 16 -1.76 34.17 53.78
CA ASN A 16 -1.34 33.58 52.51
C ASN A 16 -1.74 34.58 51.42
N MET A 17 -0.74 35.14 50.71
CA MET A 17 -0.96 35.73 49.39
C MET A 17 -1.71 34.69 48.57
N PHE A 18 -2.99 34.94 48.27
CA PHE A 18 -3.61 34.31 47.12
C PHE A 18 -2.75 34.68 45.92
N ALA A 19 -2.12 33.68 45.28
CA ALA A 19 -1.51 33.89 43.97
C ALA A 19 -2.61 34.44 43.06
N ALA A 20 -2.47 35.69 42.64
CA ALA A 20 -3.42 36.32 41.76
C ALA A 20 -3.27 35.68 40.38
N SER A 21 -4.06 34.63 40.14
CA SER A 21 -4.15 34.02 38.82
C SER A 21 -4.81 35.00 37.88
N ARG A 22 -4.16 35.22 36.74
CA ARG A 22 -4.54 36.24 35.80
C ARG A 22 -4.82 35.61 34.45
N ILE A 23 -5.98 35.94 33.88
CA ILE A 23 -6.39 35.41 32.58
C ILE A 23 -5.88 36.36 31.49
N ILE A 24 -5.11 35.82 30.57
CA ILE A 24 -4.65 36.48 29.36
C ILE A 24 -5.45 35.94 28.18
N THR A 25 -5.98 36.84 27.36
CA THR A 25 -6.68 36.50 26.11
C THR A 25 -6.05 37.21 24.92
N GLY A 26 -6.45 36.84 23.71
CA GLY A 26 -6.03 37.53 22.50
C GLY A 26 -6.45 36.79 21.25
N VAL A 27 -6.18 37.39 20.10
CA VAL A 27 -6.36 36.79 18.77
C VAL A 27 -5.01 36.67 18.09
N VAL A 28 -4.69 35.48 17.58
CA VAL A 28 -3.53 35.27 16.71
C VAL A 28 -3.97 35.32 15.27
N THR A 29 -3.26 36.08 14.44
CA THR A 29 -3.56 36.24 13.02
C THR A 29 -2.30 36.11 12.15
N GLU A 30 -2.49 35.87 10.87
CA GLU A 30 -1.49 36.04 9.81
C GLU A 30 -2.09 36.96 8.75
N SER A 31 -1.41 38.05 8.42
CA SER A 31 -1.88 39.01 7.40
C SER A 31 -3.35 39.46 7.59
N GLY A 32 -3.82 39.53 8.84
CA GLY A 32 -5.18 39.93 9.20
C GLY A 32 -6.22 38.80 9.22
N ILE A 33 -5.84 37.56 8.90
CA ILE A 33 -6.71 36.37 8.95
C ILE A 33 -6.47 35.65 10.29
N PRO A 34 -7.52 35.28 11.06
CA PRO A 34 -7.35 34.51 12.29
C PRO A 34 -6.70 33.14 12.06
N LEU A 35 -5.74 32.79 12.92
CA LEU A 35 -5.01 31.53 12.87
C LEU A 35 -5.50 30.57 13.96
N PRO A 36 -6.24 29.51 13.61
CA PRO A 36 -6.60 28.45 14.53
C PRO A 36 -5.43 27.49 14.80
N GLY A 37 -5.37 26.90 15.99
CA GLY A 37 -4.38 25.89 16.35
C GLY A 37 -2.97 26.40 16.66
N VAL A 38 -2.77 27.71 16.80
CA VAL A 38 -1.51 28.29 17.28
C VAL A 38 -1.30 27.87 18.72
N THR A 39 -0.16 27.26 19.00
CA THR A 39 0.23 26.86 20.35
C THR A 39 0.73 28.07 21.12
N VAL A 40 0.12 28.36 22.27
CA VAL A 40 0.46 29.48 23.15
C VAL A 40 0.91 28.91 24.49
N VAL A 41 2.21 29.00 24.78
CA VAL A 41 2.81 28.36 25.97
C VAL A 41 3.53 29.39 26.83
N GLU A 42 3.37 29.30 28.15
CA GLU A 42 4.20 30.04 29.09
C GLU A 42 5.62 29.47 29.12
N LYS A 43 6.59 30.29 28.70
CA LYS A 43 7.97 29.89 28.45
C LYS A 43 8.61 29.22 29.67
N GLY A 44 9.13 28.01 29.47
CA GLY A 44 9.78 27.22 30.53
C GLY A 44 8.81 26.43 31.42
N THR A 45 7.53 26.36 31.07
CA THR A 45 6.50 25.59 31.77
C THR A 45 5.73 24.69 30.79
N LEU A 46 4.88 23.80 31.33
CA LEU A 46 3.89 23.03 30.55
C LEU A 46 2.53 23.73 30.47
N ASN A 47 2.40 24.96 30.99
CA ASN A 47 1.15 25.72 30.99
C ASN A 47 0.94 26.32 29.60
N GLY A 48 -0.05 25.83 28.86
CA GLY A 48 -0.30 26.24 27.49
C GLY A 48 -1.76 26.10 27.07
N THR A 49 -2.11 26.75 25.97
CA THR A 49 -3.42 26.67 25.32
C THR A 49 -3.24 26.72 23.80
N GLN A 50 -4.30 26.52 23.05
CA GLN A 50 -4.31 26.71 21.60
C GLN A 50 -5.38 27.72 21.19
N THR A 51 -5.18 28.37 20.05
CA THR A 51 -6.20 29.26 19.48
C THR A 51 -7.38 28.46 18.91
N ASP A 52 -8.59 29.01 19.05
CA ASP A 52 -9.82 28.48 18.45
C ASP A 52 -9.98 28.85 16.97
N LEU A 53 -11.12 28.50 16.35
CA LEU A 53 -11.42 28.77 14.94
C LEU A 53 -11.41 30.26 14.55
N ASP A 54 -11.64 31.16 15.51
CA ASP A 54 -11.57 32.60 15.32
C ASP A 54 -10.18 33.15 15.70
N GLY A 55 -9.18 32.28 15.85
CA GLY A 55 -7.82 32.63 16.28
C GLY A 55 -7.73 33.07 17.74
N LYS A 56 -8.78 32.93 18.55
CA LYS A 56 -8.80 33.42 19.94
C LYS A 56 -8.16 32.42 20.88
N TYR A 57 -7.40 32.90 21.85
CA TYR A 57 -6.85 32.07 22.92
C TYR A 57 -7.20 32.64 24.31
N ARG A 58 -7.16 31.76 25.32
CA ARG A 58 -7.34 32.11 26.73
C ARG A 58 -6.43 31.25 27.61
N ILE A 59 -5.42 31.86 28.23
CA ILE A 59 -4.47 31.20 29.12
C ILE A 59 -4.48 31.83 30.50
N THR A 60 -4.43 31.03 31.56
CA THR A 60 -4.34 31.52 32.95
C THR A 60 -2.90 31.43 33.40
N ILE A 61 -2.34 32.54 33.87
CA ILE A 61 -0.93 32.66 34.28
C ILE A 61 -0.83 33.07 35.75
N ASP A 62 0.30 32.75 36.37
CA ASP A 62 0.67 33.22 37.72
C ASP A 62 1.45 34.54 37.60
N ASP A 63 0.82 35.66 37.99
CA ASP A 63 1.41 37.01 37.87
C ASP A 63 2.44 37.32 38.99
N SER A 64 2.80 36.33 39.82
CA SER A 64 3.85 36.48 40.84
C SER A 64 5.28 36.54 40.25
N LYS A 65 5.46 36.27 38.95
CA LYS A 65 6.74 36.30 38.23
C LYS A 65 6.59 36.93 36.83
N PRO A 66 7.67 37.43 36.22
CA PRO A 66 7.64 37.87 34.83
C PRO A 66 7.31 36.71 33.88
N VAL A 67 6.17 36.78 33.18
CA VAL A 67 5.70 35.75 32.25
C VAL A 67 6.01 36.14 30.80
N VAL A 68 6.46 35.17 30.01
CA VAL A 68 6.62 35.28 28.55
C VAL A 68 5.80 34.18 27.90
N LEU A 69 4.92 34.55 26.97
CA LEU A 69 4.16 33.60 26.15
C LEU A 69 4.91 33.39 24.84
N VAL A 70 5.11 32.12 24.49
CA VAL A 70 5.67 31.69 23.21
C VAL A 70 4.51 31.23 22.32
N PHE A 71 4.42 31.84 21.15
CA PHE A 71 3.44 31.51 20.12
C PHE A 71 4.16 30.74 19.02
N SER A 72 3.77 29.48 18.82
CA SER A 72 4.36 28.63 17.78
C SER A 72 3.27 28.00 16.91
N TYR A 73 3.55 27.95 15.62
CA TYR A 73 2.69 27.35 14.61
C TYR A 73 3.57 26.83 13.47
N ILE A 74 3.22 25.68 12.92
CA ILE A 74 4.04 25.02 11.88
C ILE A 74 4.16 25.96 10.67
N GLY A 75 5.38 26.13 10.18
CA GLY A 75 5.69 27.03 9.07
C GLY A 75 5.77 28.52 9.43
N MET A 76 5.60 28.88 10.71
CA MET A 76 5.68 30.24 11.20
C MET A 76 6.85 30.41 12.15
N LYS A 77 7.45 31.60 12.14
CA LYS A 77 8.50 31.98 13.08
C LYS A 77 7.89 32.09 14.48
N GLU A 78 8.51 31.44 15.46
CA GLU A 78 8.09 31.56 16.86
C GLU A 78 8.16 33.02 17.31
N GLU A 79 7.10 33.49 17.95
CA GLU A 79 7.01 34.85 18.49
C GLU A 79 6.90 34.80 20.01
N GLU A 80 7.77 35.54 20.70
CA GLU A 80 7.75 35.64 22.16
C GLU A 80 7.15 36.97 22.61
N VAL A 81 6.04 36.91 23.35
CA VAL A 81 5.35 38.09 23.89
C VAL A 81 5.50 38.12 25.39
N ARG A 82 6.21 39.14 25.90
CA ARG A 82 6.32 39.40 27.33
C ARG A 82 5.00 39.97 27.87
N VAL A 83 4.44 39.29 28.87
CA VAL A 83 3.17 39.72 29.50
C VAL A 83 3.47 40.81 30.53
N GLY A 84 2.83 41.97 30.37
CA GLY A 84 2.88 43.11 31.28
C GLY A 84 1.53 43.38 31.96
N ALA A 85 1.21 44.65 32.22
CA ALA A 85 -0.01 45.03 32.95
C ALA A 85 -1.33 44.89 32.15
N ARG A 86 -1.34 44.43 30.89
CA ARG A 86 -2.56 44.24 30.07
C ARG A 86 -3.04 42.79 30.07
N ASN A 87 -4.36 42.57 29.90
CA ASN A 87 -4.98 41.23 29.84
C ASN A 87 -5.20 40.70 28.41
N VAL A 88 -4.99 41.53 27.38
CA VAL A 88 -5.27 41.17 25.99
C VAL A 88 -4.02 41.40 25.13
N TYR A 89 -3.58 40.38 24.40
CA TYR A 89 -2.45 40.47 23.46
C TYR A 89 -2.82 39.81 22.13
N ASN A 90 -3.04 40.64 21.10
CA ASN A 90 -3.19 40.11 19.74
C ASN A 90 -1.81 39.94 19.13
N VAL A 91 -1.57 38.81 18.47
CA VAL A 91 -0.26 38.43 17.93
C VAL A 91 -0.39 38.20 16.44
N VAL A 92 0.55 38.73 15.66
CA VAL A 92 0.65 38.44 14.24
C VAL A 92 1.85 37.55 14.03
N LEU A 93 1.63 36.28 13.70
CA LEU A 93 2.72 35.38 13.33
C LEU A 93 3.16 35.68 11.89
N LYS A 94 4.46 35.52 11.64
CA LYS A 94 5.06 35.66 10.32
C LYS A 94 5.55 34.28 9.86
N ALA A 95 5.44 34.00 8.57
CA ALA A 95 6.05 32.81 7.98
C ALA A 95 7.54 32.73 8.32
N ASP A 96 8.05 31.52 8.58
CA ASP A 96 9.47 31.28 8.83
C ASP A 96 10.25 31.24 7.51
N ASP A 97 11.23 32.12 7.34
CA ASP A 97 12.04 32.31 6.12
C ASP A 97 13.22 31.32 6.01
N VAL A 98 13.12 30.13 6.62
CA VAL A 98 14.15 29.09 6.44
C VAL A 98 13.96 28.44 5.06
N GLN A 99 14.52 29.12 4.05
CA GLN A 99 14.78 28.56 2.72
C GLN A 99 15.80 27.42 2.84
N LEU A 100 15.31 26.19 2.90
CA LEU A 100 16.06 25.03 2.39
C LEU A 100 15.98 25.09 0.86
N ASP A 101 17.15 25.05 0.20
CA ASP A 101 17.29 25.14 -1.26
C ASP A 101 16.22 24.31 -1.99
N GLU A 102 15.33 25.04 -2.65
CA GLU A 102 14.21 24.52 -3.41
C GLU A 102 14.68 24.11 -4.80
N VAL A 103 14.57 22.83 -5.13
CA VAL A 103 14.80 22.35 -6.50
C VAL A 103 13.53 22.60 -7.31
N VAL A 104 13.57 23.64 -8.15
CA VAL A 104 12.59 23.88 -9.20
C VAL A 104 12.93 22.99 -10.40
N VAL A 105 12.04 22.07 -10.78
CA VAL A 105 12.12 21.37 -12.06
C VAL A 105 11.18 22.07 -13.04
N THR A 106 11.75 22.79 -14.01
CA THR A 106 11.02 23.21 -15.21
C THR A 106 10.92 22.03 -16.16
N GLY A 107 9.72 21.71 -16.63
CA GLY A 107 9.49 20.69 -17.64
C GLY A 107 10.31 20.94 -18.92
N TYR A 108 10.68 19.86 -19.60
CA TYR A 108 11.32 19.90 -20.91
C TYR A 108 10.35 20.54 -21.92
N ALA A 109 10.54 21.84 -22.20
CA ALA A 109 10.02 22.43 -23.42
C ALA A 109 10.89 21.95 -24.59
N THR A 110 10.27 21.37 -25.60
CA THR A 110 10.91 21.02 -26.87
C THR A 110 11.42 22.29 -27.55
N ALA A 111 12.72 22.59 -27.39
CA ALA A 111 13.38 23.62 -28.18
C ALA A 111 13.61 23.08 -29.60
N LYS A 112 12.67 23.43 -30.48
CA LYS A 112 12.80 23.35 -31.94
C LYS A 112 14.09 24.07 -32.34
N MET A 113 15.05 23.34 -32.91
CA MET A 113 16.22 23.93 -33.59
C MET A 113 15.74 24.78 -34.77
N ILE A 114 15.57 26.09 -34.57
CA ILE A 114 15.57 27.08 -35.64
C ILE A 114 16.62 28.13 -35.27
N ASN A 115 17.75 28.08 -35.97
CA ASN A 115 18.78 29.12 -35.93
C ASN A 115 18.16 30.47 -36.30
N TYR A 116 18.20 31.45 -35.39
CA TYR A 116 18.56 32.85 -35.68
C TYR A 116 19.06 33.49 -34.37
N GLY A 117 20.22 34.16 -34.45
CA GLY A 117 21.14 34.40 -33.32
C GLY A 117 20.67 35.31 -32.19
N GLY A 118 21.30 35.12 -31.02
CA GLY A 118 21.20 35.95 -29.82
C GLY A 118 21.35 35.10 -28.55
N GLU A 119 22.41 35.33 -27.77
CA GLU A 119 22.85 34.55 -26.61
C GLU A 119 21.92 34.64 -25.38
N ALA A 120 21.71 33.51 -24.67
CA ALA A 120 21.58 33.43 -23.21
C ALA A 120 21.68 31.96 -22.71
N PRO A 121 22.54 31.62 -21.72
CA PRO A 121 22.63 30.26 -21.15
C PRO A 121 21.74 30.09 -19.90
N VAL A 122 21.04 28.95 -19.77
CA VAL A 122 20.23 28.57 -18.59
C VAL A 122 21.03 27.62 -17.69
N ALA A 123 21.04 27.88 -16.37
CA ALA A 123 21.85 27.18 -15.36
C ALA A 123 21.07 26.04 -14.66
N TYR A 124 21.69 24.86 -14.53
CA TYR A 124 21.15 23.70 -13.79
C TYR A 124 21.92 23.47 -12.48
N ARG A 125 21.22 23.20 -11.37
CA ARG A 125 21.79 22.67 -10.13
C ARG A 125 21.06 21.38 -9.72
N SER A 126 21.60 20.23 -10.11
CA SER A 126 21.40 18.96 -9.38
C SER A 126 22.62 18.04 -9.56
N SER A 127 22.91 17.22 -8.56
CA SER A 127 24.05 16.28 -8.53
C SER A 127 23.83 15.00 -9.37
N SER A 128 22.61 14.75 -9.85
CA SER A 128 22.26 13.59 -10.69
C SER A 128 22.47 13.82 -12.20
N TYR A 129 22.82 15.04 -12.65
CA TYR A 129 23.12 15.32 -14.06
C TYR A 129 24.62 15.53 -14.37
N ARG A 130 25.52 15.30 -13.40
CA ARG A 130 26.97 15.31 -13.68
C ARG A 130 27.42 14.20 -14.63
N GLU A 131 26.63 13.14 -14.82
CA GLU A 131 26.97 12.02 -15.70
C GLU A 131 26.93 12.35 -17.21
N LEU A 132 26.35 13.49 -17.61
CA LEU A 132 26.42 13.98 -18.99
C LEU A 132 27.64 14.89 -19.25
N GLN A 133 28.32 15.34 -18.19
CA GLN A 133 29.52 16.16 -18.32
C GLN A 133 30.76 15.26 -18.43
N GLY A 134 31.11 14.93 -19.66
CA GLY A 134 32.26 14.10 -20.03
C GLY A 134 32.05 13.27 -21.29
N ASN A 135 30.79 12.98 -21.64
CA ASN A 135 30.42 12.10 -22.76
C ASN A 135 29.90 12.85 -24.01
N VAL A 136 29.92 14.19 -24.00
CA VAL A 136 29.48 15.03 -25.13
C VAL A 136 30.55 16.05 -25.47
N ALA A 137 31.06 16.00 -26.71
CA ALA A 137 31.98 17.01 -27.22
C ALA A 137 31.29 18.39 -27.31
N GLY A 138 31.80 19.39 -26.57
CA GLY A 138 31.42 20.81 -26.74
C GLY A 138 30.66 21.49 -25.60
N LEU A 139 30.35 20.82 -24.49
CA LEU A 139 29.59 21.43 -23.37
C LEU A 139 30.50 22.23 -22.41
N LYS A 140 30.33 23.56 -22.32
CA LYS A 140 30.92 24.43 -21.27
C LYS A 140 29.80 25.21 -20.56
N ILE A 141 29.82 25.28 -19.22
CA ILE A 141 28.84 26.03 -18.41
C ILE A 141 29.55 27.14 -17.62
N GLN A 142 29.10 28.39 -17.74
CA GLN A 142 29.44 29.53 -16.88
C GLN A 142 28.20 29.94 -16.06
N ALA A 143 28.39 30.32 -14.79
CA ALA A 143 27.31 30.63 -13.85
C ALA A 143 26.85 32.10 -13.94
N SER A 144 25.54 32.36 -13.97
CA SER A 144 24.96 33.70 -13.71
C SER A 144 23.63 33.60 -12.92
N ASN A 145 23.38 34.57 -12.03
CA ASN A 145 22.27 34.61 -11.07
C ASN A 145 21.18 35.61 -11.51
N SER A 146 20.07 35.13 -12.10
CA SER A 146 18.80 35.89 -12.16
C SER A 146 17.62 34.99 -12.60
N LYS A 147 16.50 35.02 -11.85
CA LYS A 147 15.25 34.27 -12.10
C LYS A 147 14.41 35.00 -13.19
N PRO A 148 13.89 34.34 -14.25
CA PRO A 148 12.99 34.97 -15.23
C PRO A 148 11.53 34.98 -14.75
N GLU A 149 10.78 36.06 -15.04
CA GLU A 149 9.33 36.14 -14.83
C GLU A 149 8.58 35.24 -15.83
N GLY A 150 7.67 34.39 -15.34
CA GLY A 150 6.75 33.58 -16.16
C GLY A 150 6.87 32.05 -16.04
N SER A 151 7.76 31.52 -15.21
CA SER A 151 7.82 30.07 -14.94
C SER A 151 6.79 29.63 -13.90
N THR A 152 5.84 28.79 -14.28
CA THR A 152 4.96 28.08 -13.33
C THR A 152 5.74 27.00 -12.61
N GLU A 153 5.94 27.20 -11.30
CA GLU A 153 6.58 26.25 -10.40
C GLU A 153 5.64 25.05 -10.20
N THR A 154 6.16 23.83 -10.37
CA THR A 154 5.36 22.62 -10.16
C THR A 154 6.20 21.54 -9.45
N TRP A 155 5.77 21.23 -8.21
CA TRP A 155 6.01 20.02 -7.40
C TRP A 155 7.34 19.82 -6.62
N LYS A 156 7.16 19.39 -5.36
CA LYS A 156 8.13 18.74 -4.46
C LYS A 156 7.78 17.24 -4.33
N LYS A 157 8.82 16.41 -4.13
CA LYS A 157 8.83 14.94 -4.09
C LYS A 157 8.22 14.38 -2.79
N SER A 158 7.77 13.12 -2.79
CA SER A 158 7.84 12.24 -1.62
C SER A 158 9.31 11.98 -1.24
N THR A 159 9.68 12.34 -0.02
CA THR A 159 11.04 12.51 0.50
C THR A 159 11.63 11.25 1.14
N LEU A 160 10.84 10.18 1.32
CA LEU A 160 11.33 8.93 1.90
C LEU A 160 12.31 8.23 0.94
N LYS A 161 13.58 8.18 1.35
CA LYS A 161 14.64 7.44 0.66
C LYS A 161 14.55 5.96 1.01
N ASP A 162 15.11 5.11 0.14
CA ASP A 162 15.27 3.70 0.47
C ASP A 162 16.00 3.52 1.80
N ASN A 163 15.69 2.45 2.52
CA ASN A 163 16.14 2.17 3.88
C ASN A 163 15.73 3.19 4.95
N SER A 164 14.84 4.14 4.64
CA SER A 164 14.20 4.94 5.68
C SER A 164 13.38 4.03 6.59
N MET A 165 13.58 4.16 7.91
CA MET A 165 12.94 3.34 8.92
C MET A 165 12.17 4.22 9.91
N ARG A 166 11.00 3.74 10.33
CA ARG A 166 10.17 4.39 11.35
C ARG A 166 9.58 3.33 12.28
N LEU A 167 9.56 3.61 13.58
CA LEU A 167 8.82 2.80 14.55
C LEU A 167 7.71 3.64 15.15
N GLU A 168 6.50 3.47 14.63
CA GLU A 168 5.29 4.17 15.07
C GLU A 168 4.80 3.58 16.39
N ILE A 169 4.57 4.42 17.41
CA ILE A 169 3.98 4.06 18.70
C ILE A 169 2.70 4.90 18.90
N GLY A 170 1.59 4.45 18.32
CA GLY A 170 0.33 5.22 18.25
C GLY A 170 0.31 6.22 17.08
N ASP A 171 -0.57 7.22 17.15
CA ASP A 171 -0.90 8.06 15.97
C ASP A 171 0.21 8.91 15.40
N ASN A 172 0.94 9.58 16.28
CA ASN A 172 1.88 10.65 15.92
C ASN A 172 3.16 10.61 16.77
N GLU A 173 3.41 9.50 17.46
CA GLU A 173 4.63 9.31 18.23
C GLU A 173 5.47 8.23 17.57
N PHE A 174 6.76 8.51 17.43
CA PHE A 174 7.73 7.59 16.86
C PHE A 174 8.84 7.36 17.87
N LEU A 175 9.26 6.11 18.03
CA LEU A 175 10.53 5.87 18.68
C LEU A 175 11.65 6.20 17.69
N PRO A 176 12.60 7.08 18.06
CA PRO A 176 13.73 7.40 17.20
C PRO A 176 14.61 6.17 17.00
N LEU A 177 15.21 6.07 15.81
CA LEU A 177 16.26 5.11 15.53
C LEU A 177 17.52 5.52 16.32
N GLU A 178 17.82 4.81 17.41
CA GLU A 178 18.92 5.14 18.31
C GLU A 178 20.26 4.80 17.67
N ASP A 179 20.40 3.57 17.17
CA ASP A 179 21.58 3.06 16.50
C ASP A 179 21.17 2.19 15.30
N ALA A 180 22.05 2.02 14.33
CA ALA A 180 21.86 1.05 13.26
C ALA A 180 23.17 0.42 12.79
N GLN A 181 23.10 -0.83 12.35
CA GLN A 181 24.14 -1.51 11.60
C GLN A 181 23.61 -1.98 10.26
N ILE A 182 24.40 -1.79 9.20
CA ILE A 182 24.10 -2.32 7.87
C ILE A 182 25.27 -3.19 7.44
N ALA A 183 25.00 -4.41 6.97
CA ALA A 183 25.97 -5.27 6.31
C ALA A 183 25.54 -5.54 4.87
N MET A 184 26.43 -5.34 3.91
CA MET A 184 26.13 -5.47 2.49
C MET A 184 27.14 -6.37 1.76
N GLN A 185 26.66 -7.45 1.15
CA GLN A 185 27.44 -8.35 0.29
C GLN A 185 27.10 -8.05 -1.17
N VAL A 186 28.13 -7.88 -2.00
CA VAL A 186 28.00 -7.61 -3.44
C VAL A 186 28.68 -8.72 -4.23
N ASP A 187 27.89 -9.57 -4.88
CA ASP A 187 28.36 -10.66 -5.74
C ASP A 187 27.81 -10.49 -7.16
N GLY A 188 28.69 -10.10 -8.09
CA GLY A 188 28.28 -9.81 -9.47
C GLY A 188 27.29 -8.64 -9.53
N ASN A 189 26.12 -8.89 -10.08
CA ASN A 189 25.02 -7.92 -10.18
C ASN A 189 23.99 -8.03 -9.04
N ARG A 190 24.18 -8.95 -8.07
CA ARG A 190 23.26 -9.19 -6.96
C ARG A 190 23.84 -8.68 -5.65
N ILE A 191 22.97 -8.10 -4.84
CA ILE A 191 23.33 -7.51 -3.55
C ILE A 191 22.46 -8.13 -2.47
N ARG A 192 23.07 -8.48 -1.34
CA ARG A 192 22.39 -8.84 -0.10
C ARG A 192 22.67 -7.78 0.95
N VAL A 193 21.62 -7.28 1.58
CA VAL A 193 21.68 -6.28 2.65
C VAL A 193 21.02 -6.84 3.90
N LEU A 194 21.69 -6.67 5.04
CA LEU A 194 21.16 -6.96 6.36
C LEU A 194 21.21 -5.68 7.20
N ILE A 195 20.08 -5.29 7.77
CA ILE A 195 19.93 -4.11 8.63
C ILE A 195 19.59 -4.57 10.04
N ASP A 196 20.34 -4.10 11.04
CA ASP A 196 20.06 -4.25 12.47
C ASP A 196 19.75 -2.86 13.05
N ALA A 197 18.48 -2.60 13.33
CA ALA A 197 17.96 -1.28 13.71
C ALA A 197 17.54 -1.26 15.18
N TYR A 198 18.09 -0.33 15.97
CA TYR A 198 17.88 -0.27 17.42
C TYR A 198 16.95 0.88 17.84
N PHE A 199 15.93 0.56 18.65
CA PHE A 199 14.94 1.50 19.17
C PHE A 199 14.83 1.38 20.68
N TYR A 200 14.92 2.50 21.40
CA TYR A 200 14.82 2.52 22.87
C TYR A 200 13.44 2.96 23.32
N ASN A 201 12.78 2.16 24.15
CA ASN A 201 11.54 2.58 24.82
C ASN A 201 11.90 3.30 26.13
N ASP A 202 11.83 4.63 26.13
CA ASP A 202 12.10 5.48 27.29
C ASP A 202 10.89 5.64 28.23
N LYS A 203 9.75 5.03 27.90
CA LYS A 203 8.52 5.11 28.70
C LYS A 203 8.57 4.15 29.89
N ARG A 204 7.71 4.43 30.88
CA ARG A 204 7.56 3.63 32.10
C ARG A 204 6.68 2.38 31.93
N SER A 205 6.11 2.19 30.74
CA SER A 205 5.24 1.07 30.39
C SER A 205 5.73 0.40 29.12
N GLY A 206 5.41 -0.89 28.98
CA GLY A 206 5.54 -1.58 27.70
C GLY A 206 4.71 -0.85 26.64
N LEU A 207 5.26 -0.76 25.45
CA LEU A 207 4.61 -0.21 24.28
C LEU A 207 4.39 -1.33 23.26
N GLU A 208 3.62 -0.98 22.26
CA GLU A 208 3.49 -1.71 21.03
C GLU A 208 3.66 -0.70 19.90
N GLY A 209 4.23 -1.16 18.79
CA GLY A 209 4.43 -0.30 17.65
C GLY A 209 4.33 -1.00 16.30
N THR A 210 4.33 -0.19 15.26
CA THR A 210 4.41 -0.63 13.87
C THR A 210 5.74 -0.17 13.30
N PHE A 211 6.61 -1.14 13.00
CA PHE A 211 7.86 -0.88 12.31
C PHE A 211 7.61 -0.81 10.80
N LYS A 212 8.11 0.26 10.17
CA LYS A 212 8.04 0.49 8.73
C LYS A 212 9.43 0.67 8.16
N LEU A 213 9.70 0.04 7.02
CA LEU A 213 10.96 0.13 6.28
C LEU A 213 10.66 0.33 4.79
N LYS A 214 11.23 1.37 4.18
CA LYS A 214 11.22 1.53 2.72
C LYS A 214 12.29 0.62 2.13
N LEU A 215 11.92 -0.35 1.32
CA LEU A 215 12.85 -1.20 0.60
C LEU A 215 13.17 -0.60 -0.78
N PRO A 216 14.35 -0.90 -1.36
CA PRO A 216 14.59 -0.64 -2.77
C PRO A 216 13.61 -1.41 -3.66
N VAL A 217 13.44 -0.93 -4.89
CA VAL A 217 12.64 -1.59 -5.93
C VAL A 217 13.13 -3.02 -6.14
N ASP A 218 12.21 -3.97 -6.35
CA ASP A 218 12.51 -5.39 -6.61
C ASP A 218 13.28 -6.13 -5.48
N ALA A 219 13.44 -5.49 -4.32
CA ALA A 219 14.03 -6.11 -3.15
C ALA A 219 13.19 -7.30 -2.68
N SER A 220 13.87 -8.40 -2.36
CA SER A 220 13.26 -9.64 -1.88
C SER A 220 13.70 -9.90 -0.44
N PRO A 221 12.84 -9.61 0.55
CA PRO A 221 13.10 -9.93 1.95
C PRO A 221 13.35 -11.43 2.13
N TYR A 222 14.37 -11.77 2.91
CA TYR A 222 14.73 -13.16 3.23
C TYR A 222 14.85 -13.43 4.74
N TYR A 223 14.92 -12.38 5.56
CA TYR A 223 15.09 -12.51 6.99
C TYR A 223 14.36 -11.41 7.74
N PHE A 224 13.68 -11.79 8.82
CA PHE A 224 13.08 -10.86 9.76
C PHE A 224 13.20 -11.42 11.18
N ALA A 225 13.69 -10.60 12.11
CA ALA A 225 13.78 -10.93 13.51
C ALA A 225 13.56 -9.71 14.41
N PHE A 226 13.07 -9.94 15.62
CA PHE A 226 12.80 -8.91 16.61
C PHE A 226 13.12 -9.43 18.02
N GLY A 227 13.74 -8.59 18.84
CA GLY A 227 13.95 -8.90 20.25
C GLY A 227 14.44 -7.72 21.08
N GLY A 228 14.49 -7.93 22.39
CA GLY A 228 15.01 -6.96 23.36
C GLY A 228 16.44 -7.28 23.79
N THR A 229 17.21 -6.25 24.11
CA THR A 229 18.50 -6.34 24.80
C THR A 229 18.60 -5.28 25.89
N THR A 230 19.23 -5.63 27.02
CA THR A 230 19.49 -4.70 28.13
C THR A 230 20.98 -4.53 28.33
N MET A 231 21.54 -3.48 27.72
CA MET A 231 22.89 -2.99 28.01
C MET A 231 22.88 -1.47 28.07
N PHE A 232 23.58 -0.92 29.07
CA PHE A 232 23.74 0.51 29.26
C PHE A 232 25.21 0.85 29.49
N ASP A 233 25.65 1.97 28.92
CA ASP A 233 26.89 2.62 29.32
C ASP A 233 26.72 3.28 30.69
N LYS A 234 27.80 3.34 31.46
CA LYS A 234 27.80 3.92 32.82
C LYS A 234 28.35 5.34 32.80
N ASP A 235 27.66 6.27 33.45
CA ASP A 235 28.18 7.62 33.66
C ASP A 235 29.43 7.61 34.57
N ALA A 236 30.06 8.77 34.71
CA ALA A 236 31.21 8.97 35.60
C ALA A 236 30.93 8.63 37.09
N LYS A 237 29.68 8.37 37.47
CA LYS A 237 29.24 7.95 38.81
C LYS A 237 28.83 6.47 38.86
N GLY A 238 29.03 5.72 37.78
CA GLY A 238 28.72 4.29 37.68
C GLY A 238 27.24 3.96 37.48
N LYS A 239 26.38 4.95 37.20
CA LYS A 239 24.96 4.74 36.91
C LYS A 239 24.73 4.55 35.42
N ASN A 240 23.79 3.69 35.07
CA ASN A 240 23.34 3.52 33.68
C ASN A 240 22.87 4.87 33.11
N ALA A 241 23.46 5.28 31.99
CA ALA A 241 23.27 6.60 31.40
C ALA A 241 22.67 6.54 30.00
N THR A 242 23.20 5.67 29.13
CA THR A 242 22.79 5.58 27.72
C THR A 242 22.68 4.11 27.30
N PRO A 243 21.60 3.68 26.64
CA PRO A 243 21.51 2.36 26.03
C PRO A 243 22.68 2.11 25.07
N LEU A 244 23.18 0.88 25.01
CA LEU A 244 24.33 0.52 24.16
C LEU A 244 23.98 -0.62 23.19
N ALA A 245 23.94 -0.33 21.89
CA ALA A 245 23.87 -1.34 20.85
C ALA A 245 25.17 -2.15 20.75
N LYS A 246 25.07 -3.49 20.70
CA LYS A 246 26.19 -4.40 20.46
C LYS A 246 26.34 -4.65 18.96
N LEU A 247 27.14 -3.83 18.29
CA LEU A 247 27.40 -3.98 16.86
C LEU A 247 28.29 -5.22 16.60
N HIS A 248 27.88 -6.06 15.66
CA HIS A 248 28.62 -7.25 15.23
C HIS A 248 29.80 -6.85 14.31
N ASP A 249 30.81 -7.70 14.15
CA ASP A 249 31.96 -7.43 13.29
C ASP A 249 32.02 -8.45 12.14
N TYR A 250 31.32 -8.14 11.03
CA TYR A 250 31.10 -9.09 9.93
C TYR A 250 32.38 -9.51 9.19
N THR A 251 33.49 -8.78 9.36
CA THR A 251 34.79 -9.16 8.77
C THR A 251 35.39 -10.41 9.44
N LYS A 252 34.95 -10.76 10.66
CA LYS A 252 35.48 -11.90 11.44
C LYS A 252 34.83 -13.25 11.13
N ASP A 253 33.62 -13.24 10.55
CA ASP A 253 32.80 -14.45 10.30
C ASP A 253 32.61 -14.73 8.80
N ASN A 254 33.62 -14.42 7.97
CA ASN A 254 33.59 -14.56 6.51
C ASN A 254 32.43 -13.81 5.80
N PHE A 255 31.75 -12.92 6.49
CA PHE A 255 30.61 -12.18 5.97
C PHE A 255 29.41 -13.06 5.58
N ASP A 256 29.16 -14.15 6.31
CA ASP A 256 27.98 -15.00 6.07
C ASP A 256 26.69 -14.30 6.54
N LEU A 257 25.99 -13.68 5.59
CA LEU A 257 24.71 -13.01 5.81
C LEU A 257 23.50 -13.92 5.57
N SER A 258 23.69 -15.23 5.38
CA SER A 258 22.57 -16.17 5.25
C SER A 258 21.77 -16.26 6.55
N SER A 259 20.51 -16.69 6.47
CA SER A 259 19.67 -16.90 7.67
C SER A 259 20.32 -17.83 8.70
N VAL A 260 21.01 -18.88 8.22
CA VAL A 260 21.76 -19.83 9.05
C VAL A 260 23.00 -19.20 9.67
N GLY A 261 23.74 -18.38 8.92
CA GLY A 261 24.88 -17.61 9.42
C GLY A 261 24.45 -16.67 10.55
N ILE A 262 23.34 -15.94 10.35
CA ILE A 262 22.79 -15.02 11.33
C ILE A 262 22.37 -15.74 12.62
N GLN A 263 21.70 -16.89 12.52
CA GLN A 263 21.25 -17.67 13.69
C GLN A 263 22.39 -18.19 14.57
N LYS A 264 23.59 -18.40 14.01
CA LYS A 264 24.74 -18.89 14.78
C LYS A 264 25.34 -17.81 15.70
N ARG A 265 25.04 -16.53 15.44
CA ARG A 265 25.58 -15.40 16.19
C ARG A 265 25.09 -15.38 17.63
N GLU A 266 25.99 -15.09 18.55
CA GLU A 266 25.65 -14.99 19.97
C GLU A 266 24.66 -13.85 20.28
N ASP A 267 24.80 -12.72 19.60
CA ASP A 267 23.93 -11.55 19.77
C ASP A 267 22.53 -11.74 19.17
N GLN A 268 22.28 -12.86 18.47
CA GLN A 268 21.00 -13.21 17.86
C GLN A 268 20.33 -14.40 18.55
N LYS A 269 20.90 -14.97 19.63
CA LYS A 269 20.29 -16.14 20.32
C LYS A 269 19.02 -15.80 21.12
N SER A 270 18.82 -14.53 21.45
CA SER A 270 17.69 -14.05 22.27
C SER A 270 16.58 -13.38 21.47
N ILE A 271 16.70 -13.29 20.13
CA ILE A 271 15.68 -12.68 19.28
C ILE A 271 14.73 -13.73 18.72
N LYS A 272 13.49 -13.31 18.50
CA LYS A 272 12.47 -14.10 17.82
C LYS A 272 12.66 -13.91 16.32
N GLN A 273 12.63 -15.00 15.57
CA GLN A 273 12.77 -14.98 14.13
C GLN A 273 11.46 -15.40 13.48
N ALA A 274 11.06 -14.68 12.43
CA ALA A 274 9.90 -15.08 11.65
C ALA A 274 10.19 -16.26 10.71
N ARG A 275 9.16 -17.05 10.44
CA ARG A 275 9.18 -18.16 9.47
C ARG A 275 8.23 -17.86 8.34
N ILE A 276 8.63 -18.23 7.12
CA ILE A 276 7.73 -18.15 5.97
C ILE A 276 6.68 -19.24 6.10
N THR A 277 5.41 -18.87 5.95
CA THR A 277 4.27 -19.79 5.97
C THR A 277 3.16 -19.31 5.02
N GLU A 278 2.11 -20.11 4.85
CA GLU A 278 0.90 -19.73 4.11
C GLU A 278 0.31 -18.44 4.69
N LYS A 279 -0.06 -17.46 3.84
CA LYS A 279 -0.69 -16.20 4.29
C LYS A 279 -1.92 -16.45 5.17
N GLU A 280 -2.74 -17.42 4.80
CA GLU A 280 -3.92 -17.83 5.57
C GLU A 280 -3.57 -18.33 6.96
N THR A 281 -2.55 -19.19 7.07
CA THR A 281 -2.06 -19.70 8.36
C THR A 281 -1.46 -18.58 9.19
N ALA A 282 -0.73 -17.65 8.57
CA ALA A 282 -0.16 -16.49 9.23
C ALA A 282 -1.25 -15.56 9.78
N ALA A 283 -2.29 -15.30 8.97
CA ALA A 283 -3.45 -14.52 9.38
C ALA A 283 -4.24 -15.21 10.49
N ASP A 284 -4.53 -16.51 10.37
CA ASP A 284 -5.25 -17.28 11.40
C ASP A 284 -4.48 -17.28 12.72
N ALA A 285 -3.16 -17.48 12.68
CA ALA A 285 -2.29 -17.37 13.86
C ALA A 285 -2.34 -15.96 14.46
N TYR A 286 -2.31 -14.92 13.64
CA TYR A 286 -2.42 -13.54 14.09
C TYR A 286 -3.74 -13.25 14.80
N PHE A 287 -4.87 -13.50 14.16
CA PHE A 287 -6.19 -13.17 14.72
C PHE A 287 -6.60 -14.05 15.91
N SER A 288 -6.21 -15.32 15.93
CA SER A 288 -6.53 -16.22 17.06
C SER A 288 -5.69 -15.93 18.32
N THR A 289 -4.51 -15.31 18.17
CA THR A 289 -3.59 -15.06 19.30
C THR A 289 -3.74 -13.65 19.89
N ILE A 290 -4.18 -12.64 19.12
CA ILE A 290 -4.56 -11.30 19.65
C ILE A 290 -5.60 -11.42 20.78
N ASN A 291 -6.55 -12.35 20.64
CA ASN A 291 -7.56 -12.63 21.67
C ASN A 291 -6.97 -13.22 22.97
N ARG A 292 -5.70 -13.67 22.95
CA ARG A 292 -4.98 -14.28 24.08
C ARG A 292 -3.93 -13.35 24.71
N LYS A 293 -3.81 -12.08 24.27
CA LYS A 293 -2.78 -11.11 24.72
C LYS A 293 -1.33 -11.55 24.49
N VAL A 294 -1.11 -12.36 23.46
CA VAL A 294 0.22 -12.73 22.96
C VAL A 294 0.18 -12.36 21.48
N ASP A 295 0.81 -11.26 21.09
CA ASP A 295 0.65 -10.72 19.74
C ASP A 295 1.79 -11.20 18.82
N PRO A 296 1.50 -12.07 17.84
CA PRO A 296 2.50 -12.49 16.87
C PRO A 296 2.79 -11.35 15.89
N ALA A 297 4.03 -11.29 15.38
CA ALA A 297 4.39 -10.33 14.35
C ALA A 297 4.08 -10.92 12.96
N LEU A 298 3.20 -10.26 12.22
CA LEU A 298 2.92 -10.55 10.81
C LEU A 298 3.57 -9.46 9.95
N MET A 299 4.36 -9.88 8.97
CA MET A 299 4.88 -8.97 7.96
C MET A 299 3.82 -8.73 6.88
N GLU A 300 3.60 -7.46 6.53
CA GLU A 300 2.71 -7.07 5.44
C GLU A 300 3.37 -6.02 4.55
N TRP A 301 3.05 -6.09 3.26
CA TRP A 301 3.33 -5.00 2.33
C TRP A 301 2.26 -3.94 2.51
N SER A 302 2.65 -2.70 2.83
CA SER A 302 1.72 -1.59 3.12
C SER A 302 1.56 -0.57 2.00
N GLY A 303 2.29 -0.77 0.90
CA GLY A 303 2.30 -0.01 -0.33
C GLY A 303 3.45 -0.47 -1.22
N ALA A 304 3.63 0.17 -2.37
CA ALA A 304 4.78 -0.01 -3.25
C ALA A 304 6.11 0.10 -2.46
N ASP A 305 6.82 -1.03 -2.33
CA ASP A 305 8.11 -1.15 -1.65
C ASP A 305 8.14 -0.80 -0.14
N MET A 306 6.99 -0.65 0.54
CA MET A 306 6.94 -0.36 1.98
C MET A 306 6.65 -1.60 2.81
N PHE A 307 7.67 -2.08 3.52
CA PHE A 307 7.58 -3.13 4.53
C PHE A 307 6.93 -2.58 5.80
N SER A 308 5.94 -3.28 6.35
CA SER A 308 5.33 -2.98 7.65
C SER A 308 5.20 -4.23 8.51
N CYS A 309 5.44 -4.10 9.82
CA CYS A 309 5.25 -5.18 10.76
C CYS A 309 4.91 -4.65 12.16
N ARG A 310 4.03 -5.35 12.88
CA ARG A 310 3.71 -5.06 14.28
C ARG A 310 4.81 -5.63 15.18
N VAL A 311 5.31 -4.83 16.11
CA VAL A 311 6.35 -5.23 17.09
C VAL A 311 5.84 -5.06 18.51
N PHE A 312 5.84 -6.16 19.26
CA PHE A 312 5.37 -6.23 20.64
C PHE A 312 6.02 -7.41 21.39
N PRO A 313 6.24 -7.30 22.72
CA PRO A 313 6.25 -6.07 23.50
C PRO A 313 7.52 -5.25 23.27
N LEU A 314 7.36 -3.92 23.20
CA LEU A 314 8.46 -2.97 23.38
C LEU A 314 8.56 -2.68 24.88
N GLU A 315 9.35 -3.46 25.60
CA GLU A 315 9.45 -3.40 27.06
C GLU A 315 9.96 -2.04 27.58
N ALA A 316 9.44 -1.62 28.74
CA ALA A 316 9.80 -0.34 29.35
C ALA A 316 11.29 -0.27 29.69
N ASN A 317 11.97 0.84 29.33
CA ASN A 317 13.39 1.06 29.57
C ASN A 317 14.31 -0.03 28.98
N GLN A 318 13.91 -0.62 27.85
CA GLN A 318 14.74 -1.58 27.11
C GLN A 318 15.06 -1.10 25.70
N LEU A 319 16.25 -1.50 25.22
CA LEU A 319 16.64 -1.34 23.84
C LEU A 319 16.12 -2.54 23.05
N HIS A 320 15.40 -2.29 21.98
CA HIS A 320 14.91 -3.31 21.09
C HIS A 320 15.69 -3.23 19.80
N HIS A 321 15.88 -4.36 19.13
CA HIS A 321 16.43 -4.34 17.81
C HIS A 321 15.61 -5.19 16.84
N ILE A 322 15.52 -4.66 15.63
CA ILE A 322 14.73 -5.19 14.53
C ILE A 322 15.72 -5.48 13.41
N VAL A 323 15.77 -6.74 13.01
CA VAL A 323 16.72 -7.23 12.00
C VAL A 323 15.95 -7.56 10.73
N VAL A 324 16.32 -6.91 9.62
CA VAL A 324 15.71 -7.13 8.30
C VAL A 324 16.79 -7.45 7.28
N GLY A 325 16.64 -8.56 6.57
CA GLY A 325 17.50 -8.93 5.46
C GLY A 325 16.74 -8.94 4.15
N TYR A 326 17.31 -8.34 3.10
CA TYR A 326 16.76 -8.37 1.74
C TYR A 326 17.85 -8.53 0.67
N ASP A 327 17.47 -9.12 -0.46
CA ASP A 327 18.32 -9.23 -1.65
C ASP A 327 17.77 -8.37 -2.80
N VAL A 328 18.63 -7.69 -3.57
CA VAL A 328 18.24 -6.80 -4.67
C VAL A 328 19.22 -6.88 -5.84
N ASP A 329 18.75 -6.65 -7.06
CA ASP A 329 19.60 -6.56 -8.26
C ASP A 329 20.10 -5.12 -8.46
N MET A 330 21.31 -4.97 -8.98
CA MET A 330 21.80 -3.66 -9.45
C MET A 330 20.98 -3.18 -10.66
N VAL A 331 20.68 -1.88 -10.68
CA VAL A 331 20.02 -1.22 -11.81
C VAL A 331 20.95 -1.22 -13.01
N GLU A 332 20.44 -1.62 -14.17
CA GLU A 332 21.22 -1.80 -15.39
C GLU A 332 21.22 -0.56 -16.30
N GLY A 333 22.42 -0.06 -16.59
CA GLY A 333 22.68 0.95 -17.63
C GLY A 333 23.08 0.33 -18.97
N VAL A 334 23.70 1.11 -19.86
CA VAL A 334 24.17 0.62 -21.17
C VAL A 334 25.42 -0.25 -21.00
N ASP A 335 26.44 0.28 -20.32
CA ASP A 335 27.75 -0.37 -20.12
C ASP A 335 28.13 -0.48 -18.62
N PHE A 336 27.16 -0.29 -17.72
CA PHE A 336 27.39 -0.38 -16.27
C PHE A 336 26.16 -0.92 -15.55
N ARG A 337 26.36 -1.32 -14.30
CA ARG A 337 25.28 -1.57 -13.33
C ARG A 337 25.55 -0.77 -12.07
N GLU A 338 24.51 -0.34 -11.38
CA GLU A 338 24.64 0.54 -10.23
C GLU A 338 23.66 0.20 -9.12
N PHE A 339 24.09 0.38 -7.88
CA PHE A 339 23.24 0.34 -6.71
C PHE A 339 23.59 1.49 -5.77
N VAL A 340 22.56 2.17 -5.28
CA VAL A 340 22.70 3.27 -4.33
C VAL A 340 22.10 2.83 -3.00
N LEU A 341 22.96 2.62 -2.01
CA LEU A 341 22.54 2.37 -0.64
C LEU A 341 22.28 3.72 0.04
N SER A 342 21.01 4.06 0.23
CA SER A 342 20.60 5.17 1.09
C SER A 342 20.80 4.79 2.56
N LEU A 343 21.44 5.67 3.33
CA LEU A 343 21.75 5.47 4.74
C LEU A 343 20.68 6.12 5.63
N PRO A 344 20.22 5.43 6.69
CA PRO A 344 19.19 5.96 7.58
C PRO A 344 19.76 7.07 8.47
N GLU A 345 18.89 8.00 8.87
CA GLU A 345 19.22 8.98 9.90
C GLU A 345 19.11 8.31 11.28
N VAL A 346 20.22 8.28 12.02
CA VAL A 346 20.33 7.67 13.36
C VAL A 346 20.67 8.73 14.40
N LYS A 347 20.27 8.52 15.64
CA LYS A 347 20.54 9.45 16.74
C LYS A 347 21.97 9.35 17.27
N ASN A 348 22.53 8.14 17.40
CA ASN A 348 23.82 7.90 18.04
C ASN A 348 24.86 7.31 17.08
N LYS A 349 24.78 6.02 16.73
CA LYS A 349 25.81 5.34 15.90
C LYS A 349 25.23 4.63 14.69
N LEU A 350 25.90 4.80 13.55
CA LEU A 350 25.68 4.05 12.31
C LEU A 350 26.97 3.33 11.93
N ARG A 351 26.91 2.01 11.78
CA ARG A 351 28.00 1.21 11.20
C ARG A 351 27.55 0.60 9.88
N LEU A 352 28.39 0.69 8.85
CA LEU A 352 28.20 0.00 7.59
C LEU A 352 29.41 -0.90 7.32
N ASP A 353 29.18 -2.18 7.14
CA ASP A 353 30.17 -3.15 6.67
C ASP A 353 29.80 -3.61 5.26
N MET A 354 30.77 -3.67 4.35
CA MET A 354 30.57 -4.09 2.98
C MET A 354 31.60 -5.12 2.56
N ALA A 355 31.19 -6.13 1.81
CA ALA A 355 32.06 -7.08 1.13
C ALA A 355 31.80 -7.02 -0.38
N VAL A 356 32.82 -6.63 -1.15
CA VAL A 356 32.76 -6.49 -2.61
C VAL A 356 33.94 -7.21 -3.25
N ALA A 357 33.80 -7.78 -4.44
CA ALA A 357 34.95 -8.39 -5.13
C ALA A 357 36.06 -7.36 -5.41
N ASP A 358 37.33 -7.74 -5.19
CA ASP A 358 38.49 -6.84 -5.42
C ASP A 358 38.87 -6.79 -6.91
N THR A 359 38.12 -6.02 -7.71
CA THR A 359 38.36 -5.82 -9.14
C THR A 359 38.19 -4.36 -9.53
N PRO A 360 38.99 -3.84 -10.50
CA PRO A 360 38.87 -2.47 -10.98
C PRO A 360 37.52 -2.15 -11.65
N GLN A 361 36.70 -3.16 -11.96
CA GLN A 361 35.37 -2.96 -12.51
C GLN A 361 34.41 -2.37 -11.47
N TYR A 362 34.59 -2.66 -10.17
CA TYR A 362 33.79 -2.05 -9.11
C TYR A 362 34.34 -0.69 -8.72
N VAL A 363 33.47 0.31 -8.72
CA VAL A 363 33.73 1.66 -8.23
C VAL A 363 32.76 1.92 -7.09
N ILE A 364 33.31 2.16 -5.90
CA ILE A 364 32.54 2.50 -4.70
C ILE A 364 32.76 3.98 -4.42
N ASN A 365 31.72 4.72 -4.08
CA ASN A 365 31.83 6.14 -3.75
C ASN A 365 30.92 6.55 -2.59
N PRO A 366 31.44 7.24 -1.55
CA PRO A 366 32.85 7.55 -1.29
C PRO A 366 33.62 6.40 -0.63
N VAL A 367 34.86 6.15 -1.03
CA VAL A 367 35.76 5.20 -0.32
C VAL A 367 36.50 5.85 0.85
N LYS A 368 36.77 7.16 0.76
CA LYS A 368 37.65 7.89 1.70
C LYS A 368 37.21 7.87 3.17
N ASP A 369 35.94 7.57 3.42
CA ASP A 369 35.34 7.56 4.75
C ASP A 369 35.31 6.13 5.34
N ALA A 370 35.82 5.13 4.62
CA ALA A 370 35.88 3.73 5.04
C ALA A 370 37.29 3.29 5.45
N ILE A 371 37.33 2.37 6.41
CA ILE A 371 38.46 1.48 6.64
C ILE A 371 38.38 0.38 5.60
N VAL A 372 39.45 0.20 4.81
CA VAL A 372 39.49 -0.77 3.72
C VAL A 372 40.47 -1.89 4.08
N GLU A 373 39.96 -3.11 4.14
CA GLU A 373 40.75 -4.34 4.30
C GLU A 373 40.61 -5.18 3.03
N LYS A 374 41.68 -5.85 2.61
CA LYS A 374 41.70 -6.67 1.39
C LYS A 374 42.20 -8.06 1.68
N ASN A 375 41.58 -9.05 1.05
CA ASN A 375 42.18 -10.36 0.82
C ASN A 375 42.28 -10.60 -0.69
N ASN A 376 42.80 -11.76 -1.12
CA ASN A 376 43.03 -12.04 -2.54
C ASN A 376 41.76 -12.11 -3.42
N GLN A 377 40.55 -12.05 -2.85
CA GLN A 377 39.28 -12.20 -3.57
C GLN A 377 38.25 -11.10 -3.29
N LYS A 378 38.25 -10.51 -2.10
CA LYS A 378 37.29 -9.50 -1.65
C LYS A 378 37.98 -8.31 -0.99
N GLN A 379 37.39 -7.14 -1.21
CA GLN A 379 37.64 -5.92 -0.46
C GLN A 379 36.50 -5.72 0.56
N TYR A 380 36.88 -5.56 1.82
CA TYR A 380 35.98 -5.23 2.92
C TYR A 380 36.09 -3.74 3.21
N LEU A 381 34.94 -3.07 3.30
CA LEU A 381 34.87 -1.65 3.64
C LEU A 381 34.01 -1.49 4.89
N THR A 382 34.57 -0.85 5.92
CA THR A 382 33.84 -0.54 7.15
C THR A 382 33.78 0.97 7.36
N TYR A 383 32.56 1.51 7.45
CA TYR A 383 32.29 2.91 7.77
C TYR A 383 31.75 3.01 9.19
N PHE A 384 32.30 3.95 9.95
CA PHE A 384 31.79 4.32 11.27
C PHE A 384 31.25 5.75 11.22
N ASN A 385 29.96 5.92 11.49
CA ASN A 385 29.24 7.19 11.44
C ASN A 385 29.53 7.97 10.15
N PRO A 386 29.28 7.37 8.96
CA PRO A 386 29.53 8.04 7.69
C PRO A 386 28.77 9.37 7.63
N LYS A 387 29.45 10.44 7.20
CA LYS A 387 28.82 11.77 7.05
C LYS A 387 27.99 11.90 5.77
N VAL A 388 28.20 10.98 4.83
CA VAL A 388 27.44 10.92 3.58
C VAL A 388 26.08 10.28 3.82
N LYS A 389 25.09 10.68 3.02
CA LYS A 389 23.74 10.12 3.09
C LYS A 389 23.56 8.86 2.24
N GLU A 390 24.47 8.61 1.30
CA GLU A 390 24.37 7.52 0.31
C GLU A 390 25.76 6.94 0.02
N ILE A 391 25.81 5.63 -0.21
CA ILE A 391 26.96 4.91 -0.77
C ILE A 391 26.56 4.35 -2.13
N ASN A 392 27.34 4.67 -3.15
CA ASN A 392 27.12 4.18 -4.50
C ASN A 392 28.11 3.06 -4.82
N VAL A 393 27.60 1.93 -5.34
CA VAL A 393 28.38 0.82 -5.87
C VAL A 393 28.07 0.68 -7.36
N LYS A 394 29.06 0.94 -8.21
CA LYS A 394 28.95 0.85 -9.67
C LYS A 394 29.85 -0.26 -10.20
N LEU A 395 29.32 -1.11 -11.06
CA LEU A 395 30.04 -2.13 -11.81
C LEU A 395 30.17 -1.68 -13.27
N ASN A 396 31.36 -1.26 -13.69
CA ASN A 396 31.64 -0.78 -15.05
C ASN A 396 31.98 -1.92 -16.00
N ASN A 397 31.67 -1.75 -17.30
CA ASN A 397 31.91 -2.72 -18.37
C ASN A 397 31.39 -4.11 -18.02
N ALA A 398 30.15 -4.17 -17.52
CA ALA A 398 29.55 -5.39 -17.00
C ALA A 398 29.32 -6.41 -18.13
N ASN A 399 30.35 -7.23 -18.41
CA ASN A 399 30.22 -8.41 -19.26
C ASN A 399 29.16 -9.37 -18.70
N PRO A 400 28.54 -10.21 -19.55
CA PRO A 400 27.72 -11.30 -19.07
C PRO A 400 28.48 -12.13 -18.03
N LEU A 401 27.87 -12.31 -16.86
CA LEU A 401 28.43 -13.10 -15.76
C LEU A 401 27.40 -14.12 -15.28
N ALA A 402 27.89 -15.19 -14.65
CA ALA A 402 27.06 -16.14 -13.92
C ALA A 402 27.47 -16.18 -12.44
N LEU A 403 26.48 -16.14 -11.56
CA LEU A 403 26.61 -16.59 -10.19
C LEU A 403 26.50 -18.12 -10.18
N ILE A 404 27.42 -18.77 -9.47
CA ILE A 404 27.48 -20.23 -9.32
C ILE A 404 27.50 -20.55 -7.84
N GLN A 405 26.61 -21.44 -7.41
CA GLN A 405 26.63 -22.02 -6.08
C GLN A 405 26.98 -23.50 -6.19
N ALA A 406 28.08 -23.90 -5.56
CA ALA A 406 28.42 -25.31 -5.36
C ALA A 406 27.95 -25.74 -3.96
N GLY A 407 27.19 -26.83 -3.87
CA GLY A 407 26.68 -27.35 -2.60
C GLY A 407 26.76 -28.88 -2.51
N ASP A 408 26.57 -29.43 -1.32
CA ASP A 408 26.74 -30.87 -1.03
C ASP A 408 25.75 -31.78 -1.77
N ALA A 409 24.63 -31.25 -2.29
CA ALA A 409 23.61 -32.02 -3.01
C ALA A 409 22.99 -31.32 -4.24
N ASN A 410 23.02 -29.98 -4.33
CA ASN A 410 22.43 -29.21 -5.42
C ASN A 410 23.34 -28.03 -5.80
N ASN A 411 23.62 -27.89 -7.09
CA ASN A 411 24.33 -26.75 -7.65
C ASN A 411 23.34 -25.81 -8.34
N TYR A 412 23.60 -24.50 -8.28
CA TYR A 412 22.75 -23.49 -8.89
C TYR A 412 23.55 -22.54 -9.76
N ILE A 413 22.94 -22.10 -10.85
CA ILE A 413 23.48 -21.13 -11.78
C ILE A 413 22.43 -20.03 -11.95
N ALA A 414 22.86 -18.79 -11.92
CA ALA A 414 22.02 -17.65 -12.26
C ALA A 414 22.82 -16.59 -13.01
N GLY A 415 22.24 -15.94 -14.01
CA GLY A 415 22.92 -14.88 -14.73
C GLY A 415 22.01 -14.16 -15.71
N SER A 416 22.58 -13.19 -16.41
CA SER A 416 21.86 -12.39 -17.39
C SER A 416 22.65 -12.29 -18.69
N MET A 417 21.93 -12.15 -19.81
CA MET A 417 22.54 -11.93 -21.12
C MET A 417 21.70 -11.01 -21.98
N ARG A 418 22.39 -10.29 -22.87
CA ARG A 418 21.74 -9.52 -23.94
C ARG A 418 21.54 -10.42 -25.16
N ILE A 419 20.33 -10.37 -25.70
CA ILE A 419 19.89 -11.15 -26.85
C ILE A 419 20.28 -10.43 -28.13
N SER A 420 20.88 -11.17 -29.05
CA SER A 420 21.25 -10.70 -30.38
C SER A 420 20.44 -11.48 -31.42
N LEU A 421 19.53 -10.81 -32.11
CA LEU A 421 18.61 -11.39 -33.09
C LEU A 421 18.52 -10.54 -34.36
N PRO A 422 18.20 -11.14 -35.52
CA PRO A 422 17.99 -10.37 -36.74
C PRO A 422 16.85 -9.34 -36.60
N ARG A 423 17.12 -8.08 -36.98
CA ARG A 423 16.13 -7.00 -37.02
C ARG A 423 15.36 -7.02 -38.35
N GLU A 424 14.30 -7.81 -38.43
CA GLU A 424 13.36 -7.82 -39.55
C GLU A 424 12.08 -7.07 -39.20
N VAL A 425 11.60 -6.16 -40.06
CA VAL A 425 10.35 -5.43 -39.81
C VAL A 425 9.16 -6.37 -39.74
N ASP A 426 8.28 -6.18 -38.75
CA ASP A 426 7.05 -6.96 -38.60
C ASP A 426 5.86 -6.23 -39.26
N PRO A 427 5.34 -6.74 -40.40
CA PRO A 427 4.21 -6.13 -41.08
C PRO A 427 2.86 -6.41 -40.40
N SER A 428 2.82 -7.27 -39.37
CA SER A 428 1.58 -7.66 -38.68
C SER A 428 1.19 -6.73 -37.54
N ILE A 429 2.08 -5.79 -37.16
CA ILE A 429 1.80 -4.77 -36.14
C ILE A 429 0.60 -3.93 -36.57
N SER A 430 -0.32 -3.69 -35.64
CA SER A 430 -1.48 -2.85 -35.93
C SER A 430 -1.05 -1.41 -36.22
N LYS A 431 -1.66 -0.83 -37.26
CA LYS A 431 -1.49 0.59 -37.62
C LYS A 431 -2.16 1.53 -36.62
N ASP A 432 -3.06 0.98 -35.79
CA ASP A 432 -3.79 1.69 -34.76
C ASP A 432 -3.22 1.37 -33.37
N ALA A 433 -2.78 2.42 -32.68
CA ALA A 433 -2.24 2.33 -31.33
C ALA A 433 -3.18 2.95 -30.28
N VAL A 434 -3.30 2.32 -29.12
CA VAL A 434 -3.95 2.88 -27.94
C VAL A 434 -2.91 3.01 -26.83
N PHE A 435 -2.66 4.22 -26.35
CA PHE A 435 -1.79 4.45 -25.20
C PHE A 435 -2.63 4.59 -23.95
N MET A 436 -2.46 3.66 -23.01
CA MET A 436 -3.05 3.72 -21.67
C MET A 436 -2.01 4.37 -20.76
N LEU A 437 -2.33 5.53 -20.20
CA LEU A 437 -1.47 6.23 -19.25
C LEU A 437 -2.13 6.25 -17.89
N ASP A 438 -1.40 5.74 -16.93
CA ASP A 438 -1.79 5.81 -15.54
C ASP A 438 -1.70 7.26 -15.05
N THR A 439 -2.79 7.71 -14.44
CA THR A 439 -2.99 9.06 -13.89
C THR A 439 -3.33 8.99 -12.40
N SER A 440 -3.08 7.84 -11.77
CA SER A 440 -3.14 7.66 -10.32
C SER A 440 -2.14 8.58 -9.61
N LEU A 441 -2.27 8.66 -8.28
CA LEU A 441 -1.32 9.39 -7.45
C LEU A 441 0.07 8.71 -7.44
N SER A 442 0.16 7.37 -7.53
CA SER A 442 1.44 6.62 -7.57
C SER A 442 2.30 7.00 -8.78
N SER A 443 1.65 7.31 -9.91
CA SER A 443 2.31 7.70 -11.14
C SER A 443 3.21 8.92 -10.97
N ASN A 444 2.87 9.84 -10.05
CA ASN A 444 3.62 11.04 -9.67
C ASN A 444 4.18 11.91 -10.83
N PRO A 445 4.57 13.17 -10.62
CA PRO A 445 5.02 14.01 -11.74
C PRO A 445 6.28 13.49 -12.46
N VAL A 446 7.17 12.79 -11.75
CA VAL A 446 8.43 12.29 -12.31
C VAL A 446 8.20 11.08 -13.19
N LEU A 447 7.56 10.04 -12.65
CA LEU A 447 7.29 8.81 -13.39
C LEU A 447 6.27 9.06 -14.50
N PHE A 448 5.25 9.90 -14.28
CA PHE A 448 4.36 10.34 -15.36
C PHE A 448 5.11 11.07 -16.49
N GLY A 449 6.11 11.91 -16.16
CA GLY A 449 6.97 12.53 -17.17
C GLY A 449 7.72 11.51 -18.03
N VAL A 450 8.17 10.39 -17.44
CA VAL A 450 8.76 9.27 -18.18
C VAL A 450 7.73 8.64 -19.13
N TRP A 451 6.47 8.46 -18.69
CA TRP A 451 5.39 7.98 -19.55
C TRP A 451 5.12 8.90 -20.74
N VAL A 452 5.02 10.21 -20.51
CA VAL A 452 4.82 11.20 -21.58
C VAL A 452 5.97 11.14 -22.60
N ASN A 453 7.21 11.00 -22.14
CA ASN A 453 8.37 10.85 -23.03
C ASN A 453 8.35 9.53 -23.81
N LEU A 454 7.97 8.43 -23.17
CA LEU A 454 7.79 7.14 -23.83
C LEU A 454 6.74 7.21 -24.94
N VAL A 455 5.58 7.85 -24.70
CA VAL A 455 4.57 8.08 -25.76
C VAL A 455 5.19 8.82 -26.94
N ASN A 456 5.93 9.91 -26.69
CA ASN A 456 6.58 10.68 -27.75
C ASN A 456 7.58 9.84 -28.55
N GLU A 457 8.48 9.12 -27.86
CA GLU A 457 9.52 8.32 -28.51
C GLU A 457 8.93 7.13 -29.27
N ILE A 458 7.94 6.43 -28.72
CA ILE A 458 7.24 5.35 -29.42
C ILE A 458 6.58 5.91 -30.69
N LEU A 459 5.82 7.00 -30.61
CA LEU A 459 5.13 7.55 -31.78
C LEU A 459 6.11 8.10 -32.83
N ALA A 460 7.12 8.86 -32.41
CA ALA A 460 8.09 9.49 -33.30
C ALA A 460 9.02 8.46 -33.95
N LYS A 461 9.47 7.45 -33.20
CA LYS A 461 10.24 6.33 -33.74
C LYS A 461 9.34 5.28 -34.37
N ASN A 462 8.03 5.46 -34.56
CA ASN A 462 7.22 4.47 -35.27
C ASN A 462 6.22 5.11 -36.24
N GLU A 463 6.51 6.30 -36.77
CA GLU A 463 5.60 7.03 -37.67
C GLU A 463 5.19 6.24 -38.93
N THR A 464 6.04 5.33 -39.42
CA THR A 464 5.73 4.47 -40.58
C THR A 464 5.04 3.16 -40.23
N VAL A 465 4.91 2.84 -38.94
CA VAL A 465 4.30 1.60 -38.43
C VAL A 465 2.96 1.90 -37.75
N ILE A 466 2.95 2.91 -36.87
CA ILE A 466 1.75 3.44 -36.20
C ILE A 466 1.24 4.63 -37.01
N GLU A 467 0.18 4.42 -37.78
CA GLU A 467 -0.45 5.47 -38.60
C GLU A 467 -1.38 6.36 -37.78
N ARG A 468 -2.06 5.77 -36.78
CA ARG A 468 -3.01 6.49 -35.93
C ARG A 468 -2.89 6.05 -34.48
N PHE A 469 -3.19 6.95 -33.56
CA PHE A 469 -3.15 6.67 -32.14
C PHE A 469 -4.34 7.27 -31.38
N ALA A 470 -4.65 6.70 -30.21
CA ALA A 470 -5.57 7.23 -29.22
C ALA A 470 -4.91 7.16 -27.84
N ILE A 471 -5.35 8.01 -26.91
CA ILE A 471 -4.78 8.11 -25.56
C ILE A 471 -5.91 8.01 -24.53
N LEU A 472 -5.77 7.07 -23.61
CA LEU A 472 -6.65 6.82 -22.47
C LEU A 472 -5.88 7.11 -21.18
N GLY A 473 -6.26 8.16 -20.46
CA GLY A 473 -5.85 8.35 -19.07
C GLY A 473 -6.73 7.50 -18.15
N PHE A 474 -6.16 6.91 -17.11
CA PHE A 474 -6.92 6.09 -16.17
C PHE A 474 -6.44 6.21 -14.72
N ASN A 475 -7.36 5.97 -13.79
CA ASN A 475 -7.17 5.83 -12.35
C ASN A 475 -8.32 4.92 -11.86
N VAL A 476 -9.10 5.31 -10.84
CA VAL A 476 -10.39 4.66 -10.53
C VAL A 476 -11.46 4.89 -11.61
N GLY A 477 -11.24 5.85 -12.52
CA GLY A 477 -12.03 6.11 -13.71
C GLY A 477 -11.19 6.09 -14.98
N THR A 478 -11.81 6.40 -16.12
CA THR A 478 -11.14 6.46 -17.43
C THR A 478 -11.52 7.73 -18.21
N SER A 479 -10.58 8.27 -18.98
CA SER A 479 -10.82 9.44 -19.84
C SER A 479 -9.99 9.42 -21.11
N TRP A 480 -10.66 9.60 -22.24
CA TRP A 480 -10.02 9.70 -23.55
C TRP A 480 -9.60 11.14 -23.84
N TYR A 481 -8.35 11.34 -24.30
CA TYR A 481 -7.92 12.64 -24.88
C TYR A 481 -8.89 13.08 -25.99
N GLN A 482 -9.22 12.15 -26.89
CA GLN A 482 -10.28 12.29 -27.88
C GLN A 482 -10.95 10.92 -28.06
N LYS A 483 -12.28 10.91 -28.18
CA LYS A 483 -13.07 9.69 -28.46
C LYS A 483 -12.99 9.29 -29.94
N GLN A 484 -11.78 9.28 -30.49
CA GLN A 484 -11.45 8.92 -31.86
C GLN A 484 -9.94 8.69 -31.99
N TYR A 485 -9.54 8.00 -33.06
CA TYR A 485 -8.13 7.94 -33.46
C TYR A 485 -7.67 9.26 -34.09
N VAL A 486 -6.45 9.67 -33.79
CA VAL A 486 -5.75 10.81 -34.41
C VAL A 486 -4.56 10.32 -35.25
N ASN A 487 -4.28 10.98 -36.37
CA ASN A 487 -3.14 10.60 -37.22
C ASN A 487 -1.81 10.84 -36.49
N ASN A 488 -0.85 9.92 -36.62
CA ASN A 488 0.49 10.05 -36.07
C ASN A 488 1.34 11.01 -36.94
N ASN A 489 1.32 12.29 -36.60
CA ASN A 489 2.19 13.31 -37.19
C ASN A 489 2.70 14.25 -36.09
N ALA A 490 3.76 15.01 -36.38
CA ALA A 490 4.41 15.89 -35.40
C ALA A 490 3.44 16.86 -34.69
N LYS A 491 2.48 17.45 -35.42
CA LYS A 491 1.51 18.39 -34.85
C LYS A 491 0.57 17.70 -33.86
N ASN A 492 0.01 16.55 -34.22
CA ASN A 492 -0.90 15.80 -33.36
C ASN A 492 -0.17 15.23 -32.14
N ARG A 493 1.09 14.82 -32.29
CA ARG A 493 1.95 14.42 -31.16
C ARG A 493 2.13 15.58 -30.19
N GLU A 494 2.52 16.75 -30.67
CA GLU A 494 2.69 17.95 -29.83
C GLU A 494 1.40 18.32 -29.08
N GLN A 495 0.25 18.28 -29.75
CA GLN A 495 -1.05 18.53 -29.11
C GLN A 495 -1.38 17.50 -28.02
N ALA A 496 -1.12 16.22 -28.28
CA ALA A 496 -1.32 15.15 -27.31
C ALA A 496 -0.41 15.32 -26.09
N LEU A 497 0.88 15.63 -26.28
CA LEU A 497 1.81 15.86 -25.18
C LEU A 497 1.42 17.09 -24.34
N ASN A 498 0.95 18.16 -24.99
CA ASN A 498 0.43 19.34 -24.29
C ASN A 498 -0.78 19.00 -23.42
N TYR A 499 -1.71 18.17 -23.92
CA TYR A 499 -2.84 17.67 -23.14
C TYR A 499 -2.37 16.82 -21.95
N LEU A 500 -1.45 15.89 -22.15
CA LEU A 500 -0.95 15.04 -21.06
C LEU A 500 -0.35 15.88 -19.91
N ASN A 501 0.34 16.97 -20.23
CA ASN A 501 0.89 17.87 -19.22
C ASN A 501 -0.15 18.63 -18.38
N THR A 502 -1.43 18.70 -18.83
CA THR A 502 -2.51 19.33 -18.06
C THR A 502 -3.15 18.39 -17.04
N LEU A 503 -2.92 17.08 -17.15
CA LEU A 503 -3.62 16.07 -16.36
C LEU A 503 -3.26 16.12 -14.87
N ALA A 504 -4.29 16.06 -14.02
CA ALA A 504 -4.14 15.86 -12.59
C ALA A 504 -3.76 14.42 -12.28
N LEU A 505 -2.83 14.23 -11.34
CA LEU A 505 -2.42 12.91 -10.84
C LEU A 505 -3.06 12.72 -9.47
N GLU A 506 -4.11 11.89 -9.40
CA GLU A 506 -4.87 11.63 -8.18
C GLU A 506 -5.66 10.32 -8.30
N GLY A 507 -6.03 9.76 -7.15
CA GLY A 507 -6.78 8.53 -7.05
C GLY A 507 -5.94 7.26 -7.15
N ALA A 508 -6.59 6.16 -6.81
CA ALA A 508 -6.07 4.80 -6.95
C ALA A 508 -6.13 4.28 -8.39
N THR A 509 -5.58 3.09 -8.64
CA THR A 509 -5.45 2.44 -9.95
C THR A 509 -6.44 1.28 -10.12
N ASP A 510 -7.43 1.44 -11.02
CA ASP A 510 -8.35 0.37 -11.44
C ASP A 510 -7.99 -0.13 -12.85
N LEU A 511 -7.00 -1.02 -12.91
CA LEU A 511 -6.48 -1.53 -14.17
C LEU A 511 -7.51 -2.37 -14.94
N GLY A 512 -8.39 -3.09 -14.25
CA GLY A 512 -9.44 -3.90 -14.89
C GLY A 512 -10.42 -3.04 -15.69
N LYS A 513 -10.88 -1.93 -15.09
CA LYS A 513 -11.72 -0.94 -15.78
C LYS A 513 -10.99 -0.31 -16.97
N ALA A 514 -9.71 0.05 -16.81
CA ALA A 514 -8.91 0.64 -17.86
C ALA A 514 -8.70 -0.31 -19.06
N LEU A 515 -8.34 -1.57 -18.80
CA LEU A 515 -8.16 -2.60 -19.84
C LEU A 515 -9.45 -2.82 -20.63
N LYS A 516 -10.59 -2.91 -19.93
CA LYS A 516 -11.90 -3.06 -20.56
C LYS A 516 -12.22 -1.90 -21.49
N GLU A 517 -12.01 -0.65 -21.03
CA GLU A 517 -12.27 0.54 -21.84
C GLU A 517 -11.33 0.64 -23.05
N ALA A 518 -10.05 0.29 -22.89
CA ALA A 518 -9.06 0.30 -23.97
C ALA A 518 -9.34 -0.75 -25.06
N SER A 519 -9.74 -1.96 -24.66
CA SER A 519 -10.08 -3.04 -25.62
C SER A 519 -11.47 -2.88 -26.24
N TYR A 520 -12.45 -2.36 -25.47
CA TYR A 520 -13.83 -2.21 -25.89
C TYR A 520 -14.36 -0.76 -25.82
N PRO A 521 -13.69 0.22 -26.45
CA PRO A 521 -14.12 1.61 -26.37
C PRO A 521 -15.48 1.80 -27.04
N GLN A 522 -16.40 2.48 -26.35
CA GLN A 522 -17.77 2.69 -26.84
C GLN A 522 -17.85 3.44 -28.19
N TRP A 523 -16.84 4.27 -28.49
CA TRP A 523 -16.79 5.07 -29.71
C TRP A 523 -16.26 4.32 -30.95
N MET A 524 -15.86 3.04 -30.81
CA MET A 524 -15.26 2.26 -31.87
C MET A 524 -16.08 1.01 -32.22
N ASN A 525 -16.27 0.76 -33.52
CA ASN A 525 -16.80 -0.52 -34.00
C ASN A 525 -15.71 -1.61 -33.90
N GLN A 526 -16.01 -2.74 -33.25
CA GLN A 526 -15.05 -3.80 -32.93
C GLN A 526 -14.68 -4.69 -34.13
N SER A 527 -13.93 -4.17 -35.10
CA SER A 527 -13.56 -4.93 -36.31
C SER A 527 -12.05 -5.12 -36.53
N SER A 528 -11.18 -4.57 -35.68
CA SER A 528 -9.73 -4.68 -35.84
C SER A 528 -8.98 -4.82 -34.52
N ASN A 529 -7.92 -5.64 -34.55
CA ASN A 529 -6.96 -5.83 -33.46
C ASN A 529 -6.10 -4.58 -33.30
N LYS A 530 -5.78 -4.24 -32.05
CA LYS A 530 -5.07 -3.01 -31.69
C LYS A 530 -3.73 -3.32 -31.02
N SER A 531 -2.78 -2.40 -31.17
CA SER A 531 -1.59 -2.37 -30.32
C SER A 531 -1.85 -1.44 -29.14
N ILE A 532 -1.98 -2.01 -27.95
CA ILE A 532 -2.21 -1.27 -26.70
C ILE A 532 -0.86 -1.12 -25.98
N PHE A 533 -0.51 0.10 -25.60
CA PHE A 533 0.70 0.44 -24.86
C PHE A 533 0.29 0.81 -23.44
N LEU A 534 0.61 -0.04 -22.47
CA LEU A 534 0.34 0.19 -21.06
C LEU A 534 1.54 0.86 -20.40
N LEU A 535 1.36 2.12 -19.99
CA LEU A 535 2.34 2.95 -19.30
C LEU A 535 1.83 3.23 -17.88
N SER A 536 2.22 2.36 -16.97
CA SER A 536 1.75 2.29 -15.57
C SER A 536 2.82 1.58 -14.75
N ASP A 537 2.85 1.86 -13.45
CA ASP A 537 3.58 1.02 -12.49
C ASP A 537 2.94 -0.37 -12.35
N GLY A 538 1.68 -0.57 -12.77
CA GLY A 538 1.01 -1.87 -12.72
C GLY A 538 0.44 -2.20 -11.34
N ASP A 539 0.24 -1.20 -10.48
CA ASP A 539 -0.38 -1.41 -9.18
C ASP A 539 -1.86 -1.84 -9.30
N LEU A 540 -2.24 -2.85 -8.49
CA LEU A 540 -3.58 -3.43 -8.43
C LEU A 540 -4.25 -3.07 -7.11
N ASN A 541 -4.39 -1.78 -6.85
CA ASN A 541 -4.79 -1.27 -5.55
C ASN A 541 -6.29 -0.91 -5.45
N TRP A 542 -7.01 -0.89 -6.59
CA TRP A 542 -8.46 -0.70 -6.72
C TRP A 542 -9.08 -1.68 -7.72
N GLY A 543 -10.35 -2.07 -7.52
CA GLY A 543 -11.07 -2.95 -8.43
C GLY A 543 -10.55 -4.40 -8.42
N GLU A 544 -10.55 -5.05 -9.60
CA GLU A 544 -10.14 -6.45 -9.76
C GLU A 544 -8.63 -6.63 -9.54
N SER A 545 -8.26 -7.33 -8.47
CA SER A 545 -6.87 -7.61 -8.11
C SER A 545 -6.37 -8.96 -8.64
N ASN A 546 -7.24 -9.83 -9.15
CA ASN A 546 -6.83 -11.12 -9.69
C ASN A 546 -6.32 -10.98 -11.14
N ARG A 547 -5.00 -11.05 -11.32
CA ARG A 547 -4.37 -10.95 -12.65
C ARG A 547 -4.93 -11.92 -13.69
N ASN A 548 -5.33 -13.13 -13.29
CA ASN A 548 -5.86 -14.13 -14.20
C ASN A 548 -7.29 -13.80 -14.66
N LEU A 549 -8.00 -12.92 -13.97
CA LEU A 549 -9.28 -12.37 -14.40
C LEU A 549 -9.10 -11.11 -15.26
N LEU A 550 -8.02 -10.34 -15.07
CA LEU A 550 -7.75 -9.13 -15.85
C LEU A 550 -7.68 -9.41 -17.36
N VAL A 551 -7.15 -10.57 -17.75
CA VAL A 551 -7.04 -10.95 -19.17
C VAL A 551 -8.40 -11.11 -19.85
N ASN A 552 -9.47 -11.36 -19.09
CA ASN A 552 -10.82 -11.48 -19.62
C ASN A 552 -11.40 -10.13 -20.05
N TYR A 553 -10.79 -9.00 -19.64
CA TYR A 553 -11.15 -7.66 -20.09
C TYR A 553 -10.51 -7.26 -21.43
N ILE A 554 -9.61 -8.09 -21.97
CA ILE A 554 -8.88 -7.81 -23.19
C ILE A 554 -9.61 -8.45 -24.38
N HIS A 555 -9.77 -7.70 -25.47
CA HIS A 555 -10.33 -8.25 -26.70
C HIS A 555 -9.37 -9.26 -27.33
N LYS A 556 -9.90 -10.41 -27.77
CA LYS A 556 -9.09 -11.48 -28.36
C LYS A 556 -8.39 -10.99 -29.64
N GLY A 557 -7.05 -10.93 -29.59
CA GLY A 557 -6.21 -10.50 -30.70
C GLY A 557 -5.55 -9.13 -30.49
N ASP A 558 -6.00 -8.34 -29.51
CA ASP A 558 -5.26 -7.15 -29.07
C ASP A 558 -3.90 -7.55 -28.49
N LYS A 559 -2.89 -6.71 -28.71
CA LYS A 559 -1.52 -6.88 -28.23
C LYS A 559 -1.21 -5.83 -27.17
N ILE A 560 -0.83 -6.23 -25.96
CA ILE A 560 -0.47 -5.30 -24.88
C ILE A 560 1.05 -5.23 -24.73
N TYR A 561 1.63 -4.11 -25.14
CA TYR A 561 3.03 -3.79 -24.92
C TYR A 561 3.19 -3.05 -23.60
N THR A 562 4.18 -3.44 -22.81
CA THR A 562 4.45 -2.88 -21.48
C THR A 562 5.88 -2.35 -21.39
N TYR A 563 6.13 -1.39 -20.51
CA TYR A 563 7.44 -0.76 -20.33
C TYR A 563 7.81 -0.72 -18.85
N LYS A 564 8.96 -1.31 -18.51
CA LYS A 564 9.54 -1.34 -17.17
C LYS A 564 10.59 -0.24 -17.08
N THR A 565 10.39 0.74 -16.20
CA THR A 565 11.27 1.91 -16.05
C THR A 565 12.32 1.73 -14.95
N GLY A 566 12.25 0.63 -14.20
CA GLY A 566 13.14 0.36 -13.05
C GLY A 566 12.89 1.30 -11.87
N LEU A 567 11.77 2.03 -11.89
CA LEU A 567 11.35 2.91 -10.83
C LEU A 567 10.55 2.14 -9.76
N SER A 568 10.63 2.61 -8.52
CA SER A 568 9.97 2.03 -7.35
C SER A 568 8.48 1.87 -7.53
N GLY A 569 7.93 0.80 -6.97
CA GLY A 569 6.51 0.47 -7.06
C GLY A 569 6.05 -0.18 -8.36
N THR A 570 6.95 -0.48 -9.30
CA THR A 570 6.54 -1.13 -10.55
C THR A 570 6.27 -2.63 -10.35
N ASN A 571 5.04 -3.08 -10.58
CA ASN A 571 4.65 -4.49 -10.66
C ASN A 571 5.09 -5.11 -12.01
N THR A 572 6.39 -5.36 -12.14
CA THR A 572 6.97 -5.91 -13.37
C THR A 572 6.40 -7.27 -13.77
N GLU A 573 6.00 -8.08 -12.78
CA GLU A 573 5.39 -9.40 -13.04
C GLU A 573 4.07 -9.29 -13.79
N LEU A 574 3.19 -8.40 -13.34
CA LEU A 574 1.91 -8.19 -14.01
C LEU A 574 2.12 -7.67 -15.44
N LEU A 575 3.05 -6.73 -15.61
CA LEU A 575 3.38 -6.17 -16.92
C LEU A 575 3.95 -7.25 -17.88
N ASP A 576 4.83 -8.11 -17.38
CA ASP A 576 5.37 -9.24 -18.15
C ASP A 576 4.26 -10.27 -18.47
N TYR A 577 3.36 -10.54 -17.53
CA TYR A 577 2.23 -11.44 -17.72
C TYR A 577 1.26 -10.94 -18.81
N LEU A 578 0.79 -9.69 -18.73
CA LEU A 578 -0.16 -9.11 -19.69
C LEU A 578 0.40 -9.08 -21.12
N SER A 579 1.68 -8.75 -21.27
CA SER A 579 2.33 -8.81 -22.58
C SER A 579 2.47 -10.24 -23.09
N THR A 580 2.84 -11.19 -22.22
CA THR A 580 3.02 -12.59 -22.58
C THR A 580 1.70 -13.25 -23.02
N VAL A 581 0.61 -13.08 -22.26
CA VAL A 581 -0.69 -13.70 -22.56
C VAL A 581 -1.35 -13.14 -23.82
N THR A 582 -1.06 -11.88 -24.17
CA THR A 582 -1.49 -11.29 -25.44
C THR A 582 -0.52 -11.61 -26.59
N GLY A 583 0.64 -12.19 -26.30
CA GLY A 583 1.69 -12.51 -27.26
C GLY A 583 2.36 -11.25 -27.84
N ALA A 584 2.50 -10.21 -27.02
CA ALA A 584 3.24 -8.99 -27.26
C ALA A 584 4.59 -9.04 -26.51
N SER A 585 5.25 -7.89 -26.29
CA SER A 585 6.53 -7.82 -25.58
C SER A 585 6.51 -6.79 -24.46
N SER A 586 7.23 -7.11 -23.39
CA SER A 586 7.56 -6.21 -22.29
C SER A 586 8.98 -5.66 -22.51
N PHE A 587 9.12 -4.34 -22.48
CA PHE A 587 10.38 -3.65 -22.75
C PHE A 587 10.97 -3.04 -21.49
N THR A 588 12.30 -2.94 -21.43
CA THR A 588 13.02 -2.24 -20.36
C THR A 588 13.46 -0.86 -20.82
N ALA A 589 13.19 0.17 -20.02
CA ALA A 589 13.41 1.58 -20.32
C ALA A 589 13.93 2.35 -19.08
N ASN A 590 15.04 1.89 -18.51
CA ASN A 590 15.60 2.45 -17.26
C ASN A 590 16.59 3.61 -17.52
N SER A 591 16.88 3.89 -18.79
CA SER A 591 17.76 4.98 -19.23
C SER A 591 17.26 5.55 -20.56
N GLU A 592 17.68 6.76 -20.91
CA GLU A 592 17.32 7.40 -22.19
C GLU A 592 17.70 6.53 -23.40
N ALA A 593 18.88 5.90 -23.36
CA ALA A 593 19.33 4.99 -24.41
C ALA A 593 18.42 3.76 -24.54
N GLN A 594 18.08 3.12 -23.41
CA GLN A 594 17.17 1.97 -23.40
C GLN A 594 15.74 2.36 -23.79
N LEU A 595 15.28 3.56 -23.43
CA LEU A 595 13.99 4.10 -23.83
C LEU A 595 13.92 4.25 -25.36
N ILE A 596 14.96 4.81 -25.99
CA ILE A 596 15.03 4.94 -27.44
C ILE A 596 15.10 3.58 -28.14
N GLU A 597 15.91 2.65 -27.61
CA GLU A 597 16.04 1.31 -28.21
C GLU A 597 14.77 0.48 -28.05
N SER A 598 14.09 0.53 -26.90
CA SER A 598 12.80 -0.15 -26.70
C SER A 598 11.70 0.41 -27.59
N ALA A 599 11.65 1.73 -27.80
CA ALA A 599 10.74 2.35 -28.74
C ALA A 599 10.97 1.86 -30.18
N LYS A 600 12.23 1.63 -30.59
CA LYS A 600 12.56 1.07 -31.92
C LYS A 600 12.29 -0.43 -32.01
N ALA A 601 12.48 -1.18 -30.92
CA ALA A 601 12.34 -2.64 -30.89
C ALA A 601 10.94 -3.10 -31.33
N LEU A 602 9.90 -2.28 -31.06
CA LEU A 602 8.53 -2.52 -31.53
C LEU A 602 8.46 -2.85 -33.03
N ARG A 603 9.29 -2.22 -33.87
CA ARG A 603 9.23 -2.35 -35.34
C ARG A 603 9.54 -3.75 -35.84
N TYR A 604 10.23 -4.54 -35.02
CA TYR A 604 10.88 -5.77 -35.47
C TYR A 604 10.13 -7.00 -34.99
N LYS A 605 10.21 -8.08 -35.78
CA LYS A 605 9.65 -9.38 -35.43
C LYS A 605 10.24 -9.89 -34.14
N THR A 606 9.39 -10.44 -33.30
CA THR A 606 9.81 -11.21 -32.13
C THR A 606 10.13 -12.66 -32.52
N TRP A 607 10.84 -13.34 -31.64
CA TRP A 607 11.25 -14.73 -31.77
C TRP A 607 10.65 -15.53 -30.62
N LYS A 608 9.75 -16.46 -30.93
CA LYS A 608 9.13 -17.33 -29.95
C LYS A 608 10.17 -18.27 -29.36
N VAL A 609 10.25 -18.39 -28.04
CA VAL A 609 11.08 -19.39 -27.37
C VAL A 609 10.45 -20.77 -27.58
N ASP A 610 11.15 -21.66 -28.27
CA ASP A 610 10.70 -23.03 -28.54
C ASP A 610 11.13 -23.98 -27.41
N SER A 611 12.38 -23.87 -26.97
CA SER A 611 12.93 -24.67 -25.88
C SER A 611 14.19 -24.04 -25.29
N VAL A 612 14.46 -24.37 -24.03
CA VAL A 612 15.71 -24.04 -23.33
C VAL A 612 16.33 -25.34 -22.80
N PHE A 613 17.61 -25.57 -23.05
CA PHE A 613 18.27 -26.83 -22.72
C PHE A 613 19.77 -26.67 -22.46
N GLY A 614 20.37 -27.63 -21.76
CA GLY A 614 21.81 -27.69 -21.51
C GLY A 614 22.20 -29.10 -21.05
N GLU A 615 23.46 -29.48 -21.25
CA GLU A 615 23.91 -30.86 -21.00
C GLU A 615 24.23 -31.14 -19.53
N THR A 616 24.72 -30.15 -18.81
CA THR A 616 25.15 -30.25 -17.39
C THR A 616 24.19 -29.54 -16.43
N VAL A 617 23.04 -29.11 -16.95
CA VAL A 617 22.00 -28.39 -16.21
C VAL A 617 20.63 -29.01 -16.45
N LYS A 618 19.74 -28.80 -15.49
CA LYS A 618 18.32 -29.16 -15.56
C LYS A 618 17.48 -28.02 -14.99
N ASP A 619 16.18 -28.10 -15.24
CA ASP A 619 15.17 -27.16 -14.71
C ASP A 619 15.58 -25.69 -14.95
N ILE A 620 15.75 -25.35 -16.23
CA ILE A 620 16.24 -24.05 -16.67
C ILE A 620 15.06 -23.09 -16.80
N LEU A 621 15.13 -21.97 -16.09
CA LEU A 621 14.06 -20.99 -15.97
C LEU A 621 14.51 -19.64 -16.53
N LEU A 622 13.62 -18.98 -17.28
CA LEU A 622 13.78 -17.60 -17.72
C LEU A 622 12.92 -16.67 -16.85
N SER A 623 13.51 -15.61 -16.33
CA SER A 623 12.80 -14.59 -15.54
C SER A 623 11.66 -13.97 -16.36
N GLY A 624 10.53 -13.67 -15.71
CA GLY A 624 9.32 -13.16 -16.36
C GLY A 624 8.56 -14.17 -17.24
N GLY A 625 9.00 -15.43 -17.30
CA GLY A 625 8.36 -16.45 -18.14
C GLY A 625 8.44 -16.12 -19.62
N VAL A 626 9.52 -15.44 -20.05
CA VAL A 626 9.69 -14.91 -21.40
C VAL A 626 9.44 -15.98 -22.47
N THR A 627 8.40 -15.76 -23.27
CA THR A 627 8.04 -16.62 -24.41
C THR A 627 8.35 -15.98 -25.77
N GLN A 628 8.63 -14.68 -25.79
CA GLN A 628 8.94 -13.89 -26.98
C GLN A 628 10.23 -13.10 -26.74
N LEU A 629 11.18 -13.22 -27.65
CA LEU A 629 12.46 -12.52 -27.62
C LEU A 629 12.54 -11.45 -28.69
N TYR A 630 13.15 -10.31 -28.38
CA TYR A 630 13.50 -9.28 -29.35
C TYR A 630 14.99 -8.96 -29.30
N ASP A 631 15.51 -8.37 -30.38
CA ASP A 631 16.91 -7.97 -30.46
C ASP A 631 17.24 -6.88 -29.44
N GLY A 632 18.35 -7.05 -28.73
CA GLY A 632 18.79 -6.13 -27.68
C GLY A 632 18.16 -6.36 -26.31
N GLN A 633 17.16 -7.25 -26.20
CA GLN A 633 16.52 -7.61 -24.93
C GLN A 633 17.54 -8.19 -23.96
N ILE A 634 17.45 -7.83 -22.68
CA ILE A 634 18.21 -8.51 -21.63
C ILE A 634 17.29 -9.50 -20.95
N ILE A 635 17.74 -10.74 -20.84
CA ILE A 635 17.04 -11.80 -20.11
C ILE A 635 17.89 -12.26 -18.93
N GLN A 636 17.23 -12.58 -17.82
CA GLN A 636 17.82 -13.27 -16.69
C GLN A 636 17.38 -14.73 -16.73
N LEU A 637 18.31 -15.65 -16.46
CA LEU A 637 18.05 -17.07 -16.42
C LEU A 637 18.67 -17.70 -15.17
N ALA A 638 18.08 -18.79 -14.72
CA ALA A 638 18.61 -19.62 -13.65
C ALA A 638 18.39 -21.11 -13.91
N ALA A 639 19.24 -21.95 -13.38
CA ALA A 639 19.18 -23.41 -13.57
C ALA A 639 19.75 -24.17 -12.38
N ARG A 640 19.39 -25.46 -12.28
CA ARG A 640 20.04 -26.40 -11.36
C ARG A 640 21.13 -27.18 -12.12
N GLY A 641 22.32 -27.30 -11.54
CA GLY A 641 23.45 -28.03 -12.14
C GLY A 641 24.74 -27.21 -12.23
N SER A 642 25.66 -27.61 -13.10
CA SER A 642 26.95 -26.94 -13.31
C SER A 642 27.04 -26.29 -14.69
N LEU A 643 27.74 -25.16 -14.78
CA LEU A 643 27.95 -24.43 -16.04
C LEU A 643 29.29 -24.83 -16.68
N ASP A 644 29.52 -26.14 -16.79
CA ASP A 644 30.70 -26.69 -17.47
C ASP A 644 30.50 -26.69 -19.00
N LYS A 645 29.24 -26.75 -19.44
CA LYS A 645 28.81 -26.62 -20.83
C LYS A 645 27.79 -25.48 -20.96
N PRO A 646 27.67 -24.87 -22.16
CA PRO A 646 26.72 -23.79 -22.40
C PRO A 646 25.26 -24.20 -22.22
N ILE A 647 24.44 -23.22 -21.85
CA ILE A 647 22.98 -23.30 -21.93
C ILE A 647 22.53 -22.74 -23.27
N HIS A 648 21.55 -23.37 -23.91
CA HIS A 648 21.05 -23.00 -25.22
C HIS A 648 19.57 -22.61 -25.16
N ILE A 649 19.22 -21.51 -25.83
CA ILE A 649 17.84 -21.07 -26.05
C ILE A 649 17.53 -21.18 -27.53
N LYS A 650 16.64 -22.11 -27.89
CA LYS A 650 16.15 -22.24 -29.27
C LYS A 650 14.91 -21.36 -29.43
N ALA A 651 14.94 -20.48 -30.42
CA ALA A 651 13.83 -19.59 -30.73
C ALA A 651 13.52 -19.56 -32.23
N SER A 652 12.26 -19.33 -32.57
CA SER A 652 11.77 -19.30 -33.95
C SER A 652 10.99 -18.03 -34.28
N SER A 653 11.11 -17.55 -35.52
CA SER A 653 10.29 -16.47 -36.06
C SER A 653 9.85 -16.84 -37.47
N GLY A 654 8.57 -17.18 -37.63
CA GLY A 654 8.06 -17.80 -38.86
C GLY A 654 8.75 -19.14 -39.15
N THR A 655 9.45 -19.24 -40.28
CA THR A 655 10.21 -20.44 -40.65
C THR A 655 11.68 -20.39 -40.21
N ALA A 656 12.16 -19.24 -39.72
CA ALA A 656 13.54 -19.08 -39.28
C ALA A 656 13.70 -19.61 -37.85
N THR A 657 14.86 -20.20 -37.56
CA THR A 657 15.22 -20.70 -36.22
C THR A 657 16.63 -20.21 -35.85
N LYS A 658 16.82 -19.84 -34.59
CA LYS A 658 18.09 -19.46 -34.00
C LYS A 658 18.31 -20.20 -32.69
N VAL A 659 19.58 -20.52 -32.42
CA VAL A 659 20.03 -21.06 -31.13
C VAL A 659 20.95 -20.01 -30.53
N ILE A 660 20.57 -19.50 -29.37
CA ILE A 660 21.30 -18.49 -28.62
C ILE A 660 22.05 -19.22 -27.50
N GLU A 661 23.34 -18.93 -27.33
CA GLU A 661 24.20 -19.58 -26.35
C GLU A 661 24.43 -18.68 -25.14
N PHE A 662 24.25 -19.24 -23.93
CA PHE A 662 24.63 -18.64 -22.67
C PHE A 662 25.85 -19.37 -22.10
N ASN A 663 27.00 -18.71 -22.19
CA ASN A 663 28.29 -19.19 -21.68
C ASN A 663 29.17 -18.01 -21.25
N PRO A 664 28.83 -17.34 -20.13
CA PRO A 664 29.61 -16.21 -19.64
C PRO A 664 31.03 -16.62 -19.21
N ASP A 665 32.01 -15.81 -19.59
CA ASP A 665 33.43 -16.00 -19.21
C ASP A 665 33.67 -15.80 -17.72
N VAL A 666 32.90 -14.91 -17.09
CA VAL A 666 33.04 -14.56 -15.67
C VAL A 666 32.04 -15.38 -14.84
N LYS A 667 32.58 -16.17 -13.90
CA LYS A 667 31.82 -17.02 -12.98
C LYS A 667 32.16 -16.63 -11.54
N VAL A 668 31.15 -16.22 -10.77
CA VAL A 668 31.30 -15.75 -9.38
C VAL A 668 30.69 -16.78 -8.44
N SER A 669 31.46 -17.27 -7.47
CA SER A 669 30.94 -18.18 -6.44
C SER A 669 30.06 -17.39 -5.47
N SER A 670 28.77 -17.74 -5.35
CA SER A 670 27.81 -17.02 -4.51
C SER A 670 26.62 -17.90 -4.11
N ASP A 671 26.19 -17.83 -2.86
CA ASP A 671 24.96 -18.47 -2.36
C ASP A 671 23.69 -17.78 -2.87
N LEU A 672 23.82 -16.61 -3.49
CA LEU A 672 22.71 -15.88 -4.11
C LEU A 672 22.22 -16.53 -5.42
N ALA A 673 22.94 -17.49 -5.99
CA ALA A 673 22.48 -18.19 -7.20
C ALA A 673 21.18 -18.99 -6.94
N SER A 674 21.10 -19.72 -5.82
CA SER A 674 19.88 -20.44 -5.41
C SER A 674 18.72 -19.48 -5.11
N ARG A 675 19.02 -18.30 -4.55
CA ARG A 675 18.04 -17.23 -4.30
C ARG A 675 17.41 -16.72 -5.58
N ILE A 676 18.22 -16.41 -6.60
CA ILE A 676 17.72 -15.95 -7.90
C ILE A 676 16.89 -17.04 -8.57
N TYR A 677 17.37 -18.29 -8.54
CA TYR A 677 16.59 -19.43 -9.01
C TYR A 677 15.23 -19.53 -8.29
N GLY A 678 15.22 -19.45 -6.95
CA GLY A 678 14.01 -19.50 -6.14
C GLY A 678 13.03 -18.37 -6.46
N LYS A 679 13.52 -17.13 -6.64
CA LYS A 679 12.70 -15.98 -7.08
C LYS A 679 12.07 -16.26 -8.45
N ILE A 680 12.86 -16.64 -9.46
CA ILE A 680 12.32 -16.93 -10.80
C ILE A 680 11.32 -18.10 -10.77
N ALA A 681 11.63 -19.16 -10.01
CA ALA A 681 10.77 -20.32 -9.83
C ALA A 681 9.42 -19.93 -9.25
N LEU A 682 9.40 -19.19 -8.13
CA LEU A 682 8.17 -18.76 -7.48
C LEU A 682 7.35 -17.84 -8.36
N ASN A 683 7.99 -16.88 -9.04
CA ASN A 683 7.30 -15.99 -9.96
C ASN A 683 6.56 -16.77 -11.06
N GLN A 684 7.17 -17.85 -11.59
CA GLN A 684 6.53 -18.71 -12.58
C GLN A 684 5.45 -19.62 -11.98
N LEU A 685 5.69 -20.23 -10.82
CA LEU A 685 4.71 -21.09 -10.14
C LEU A 685 3.46 -20.29 -9.74
N ASP A 686 3.65 -19.05 -9.28
CA ASP A 686 2.57 -18.12 -8.94
C ASP A 686 1.67 -17.84 -10.16
N LEU A 687 2.15 -17.98 -11.42
CA LEU A 687 1.32 -17.79 -12.63
C LEU A 687 0.18 -18.80 -12.68
N ILE A 688 0.42 -20.02 -12.23
CA ILE A 688 -0.59 -21.08 -12.11
C ILE A 688 -1.51 -20.80 -10.91
N GLY A 689 -0.93 -20.26 -9.85
CA GLY A 689 -1.63 -19.81 -8.66
C GLY A 689 -2.07 -20.94 -7.74
N GLU A 690 -3.31 -20.88 -7.24
CA GLU A 690 -3.81 -21.72 -6.13
C GLU A 690 -3.58 -23.23 -6.31
N GLN A 691 -3.60 -23.75 -7.55
CA GLN A 691 -3.38 -25.19 -7.81
C GLN A 691 -1.99 -25.66 -7.38
N LEU A 692 -1.00 -24.77 -7.42
CA LEU A 692 0.37 -25.04 -7.00
C LEU A 692 0.71 -24.44 -5.63
N LYS A 693 -0.29 -23.97 -4.86
CA LYS A 693 -0.05 -23.29 -3.58
C LYS A 693 0.84 -24.07 -2.62
N SER A 694 0.62 -25.38 -2.44
CA SER A 694 1.50 -26.18 -1.58
C SER A 694 2.95 -26.17 -2.07
N ALA A 695 3.15 -26.33 -3.38
CA ALA A 695 4.49 -26.29 -4.00
C ALA A 695 5.12 -24.91 -3.85
N ILE A 696 4.35 -23.84 -4.07
CA ILE A 696 4.78 -22.45 -3.87
C ILE A 696 5.25 -22.24 -2.43
N VAL A 697 4.52 -22.73 -1.43
CA VAL A 697 4.90 -22.65 -0.02
C VAL A 697 6.21 -23.40 0.24
N ASP A 698 6.35 -24.62 -0.28
CA ASP A 698 7.56 -25.42 -0.11
C ASP A 698 8.79 -24.76 -0.77
N TYR A 699 8.64 -24.23 -1.99
CA TYR A 699 9.68 -23.45 -2.66
C TYR A 699 10.01 -22.16 -1.90
N SER A 700 9.01 -21.46 -1.36
CA SER A 700 9.18 -20.22 -0.60
C SER A 700 10.01 -20.46 0.67
N ILE A 701 9.70 -21.52 1.42
CA ILE A 701 10.45 -21.91 2.62
C ILE A 701 11.87 -22.31 2.26
N TYR A 702 12.05 -23.18 1.26
CA TYR A 702 13.37 -23.73 0.92
C TYR A 702 14.33 -22.66 0.41
N TYR A 703 13.89 -21.78 -0.49
CA TYR A 703 14.72 -20.70 -1.02
C TYR A 703 14.69 -19.44 -0.14
N SER A 704 13.85 -19.40 0.91
CA SER A 704 13.58 -18.25 1.79
C SER A 704 12.99 -17.02 1.06
N VAL A 705 12.29 -17.22 -0.05
CA VAL A 705 11.71 -16.13 -0.88
C VAL A 705 10.21 -16.07 -0.61
N VAL A 706 9.68 -14.89 -0.29
CA VAL A 706 8.23 -14.68 -0.11
C VAL A 706 7.55 -14.59 -1.48
N SER A 707 6.36 -15.19 -1.59
CA SER A 707 5.52 -15.18 -2.79
C SER A 707 4.17 -14.52 -2.54
N ASN A 708 3.30 -14.47 -3.54
CA ASN A 708 1.93 -13.97 -3.37
C ASN A 708 1.08 -14.79 -2.38
N TYR A 709 1.49 -16.02 -2.07
CA TYR A 709 0.77 -16.95 -1.19
C TYR A 709 1.39 -17.12 0.20
N THR A 710 2.56 -16.53 0.44
CA THR A 710 3.30 -16.69 1.70
C THR A 710 3.54 -15.37 2.42
N SER A 711 3.78 -15.44 3.73
CA SER A 711 4.20 -14.30 4.55
C SER A 711 5.12 -14.77 5.68
N PHE A 712 5.85 -13.84 6.29
CA PHE A 712 6.62 -14.06 7.51
C PHE A 712 5.69 -14.01 8.73
N LEU A 713 5.69 -15.10 9.50
CA LEU A 713 4.99 -15.24 10.77
C LEU A 713 6.01 -15.41 11.91
N MET A 714 5.93 -14.56 12.92
CA MET A 714 6.72 -14.66 14.14
C MET A 714 5.84 -15.10 15.31
N LEU A 715 6.15 -16.25 15.91
CA LEU A 715 5.50 -16.79 17.11
C LEU A 715 6.49 -16.91 18.27
N GLU A 716 6.00 -17.07 19.49
CA GLU A 716 6.83 -17.10 20.71
C GLU A 716 7.59 -18.42 20.85
N THR A 717 6.94 -19.53 20.49
CA THR A 717 7.49 -20.88 20.76
C THR A 717 7.38 -21.83 19.57
N GLN A 718 8.25 -22.84 19.54
CA GLN A 718 8.15 -23.92 18.56
C GLN A 718 6.80 -24.65 18.64
N ALA A 719 6.26 -24.84 19.85
CA ALA A 719 4.97 -25.50 20.05
C ALA A 719 3.81 -24.72 19.38
N GLU A 720 3.89 -23.40 19.32
CA GLU A 720 2.91 -22.60 18.58
C GLU A 720 3.04 -22.78 17.07
N TYR A 721 4.26 -22.79 16.54
CA TYR A 721 4.49 -23.12 15.12
C TYR A 721 3.91 -24.51 14.77
N ASP A 722 4.10 -25.49 15.64
CA ASP A 722 3.56 -26.84 15.47
C ASP A 722 2.03 -26.86 15.55
N ASN A 723 1.42 -26.07 16.45
CA ASN A 723 -0.04 -25.95 16.58
C ASN A 723 -0.69 -25.38 15.31
N TYR A 724 -0.07 -24.38 14.69
CA TYR A 724 -0.52 -23.82 13.40
C TYR A 724 -0.05 -24.64 12.20
N LYS A 725 0.62 -25.79 12.42
CA LYS A 725 1.13 -26.69 11.38
C LYS A 725 2.03 -25.98 10.37
N VAL A 726 2.82 -25.02 10.83
CA VAL A 726 3.79 -24.32 9.99
C VAL A 726 4.83 -25.33 9.52
N LYS A 727 4.93 -25.52 8.20
CA LYS A 727 5.87 -26.48 7.60
C LYS A 727 7.32 -26.14 7.99
N SER A 728 8.13 -27.17 8.22
CA SER A 728 9.57 -27.03 8.49
C SER A 728 10.37 -26.97 7.18
N PHE A 729 11.60 -26.47 7.28
CA PHE A 729 12.56 -26.48 6.17
C PHE A 729 12.81 -27.90 5.65
N ASP A 730 12.98 -28.89 6.52
CA ASP A 730 13.25 -30.28 6.13
C ASP A 730 12.11 -30.89 5.29
N THR A 731 10.87 -30.53 5.58
CA THR A 731 9.71 -30.97 4.80
C THR A 731 9.71 -30.32 3.42
N ALA A 732 9.94 -29.00 3.37
CA ALA A 732 10.03 -28.25 2.11
C ALA A 732 11.20 -28.74 1.24
N GLU A 733 12.36 -29.01 1.85
CA GLU A 733 13.55 -29.52 1.15
C GLU A 733 13.28 -30.84 0.43
N LYS A 734 12.59 -31.79 1.09
CA LYS A 734 12.23 -33.07 0.48
C LYS A 734 11.40 -32.86 -0.79
N PHE A 735 10.40 -32.00 -0.74
CA PHE A 735 9.55 -31.68 -1.88
C PHE A 735 10.33 -31.01 -3.03
N VAL A 736 11.13 -29.98 -2.73
CA VAL A 736 11.88 -29.22 -3.74
C VAL A 736 12.96 -30.08 -4.42
N LYS A 737 13.51 -31.07 -3.71
CA LYS A 737 14.45 -32.06 -4.28
C LYS A 737 13.75 -33.07 -5.20
N GLU A 738 12.48 -33.40 -4.92
CA GLU A 738 11.70 -34.38 -5.68
C GLU A 738 11.08 -33.78 -6.95
N PHE A 739 10.53 -32.56 -6.88
CA PHE A 739 9.79 -31.94 -7.99
C PHE A 739 10.50 -30.70 -8.54
N THR A 740 10.73 -30.69 -9.85
CA THR A 740 11.25 -29.52 -10.57
C THR A 740 10.14 -28.55 -10.95
N VAL A 741 10.48 -27.28 -11.19
CA VAL A 741 9.51 -26.27 -11.64
C VAL A 741 8.97 -26.64 -13.01
N ALA A 742 9.83 -27.09 -13.92
CA ALA A 742 9.42 -27.53 -15.25
C ALA A 742 8.38 -28.68 -15.21
N GLU A 743 8.52 -29.65 -14.31
CA GLU A 743 7.53 -30.73 -14.12
C GLU A 743 6.21 -30.19 -13.57
N LEU A 744 6.27 -29.35 -12.54
CA LEU A 744 5.08 -28.73 -11.95
C LEU A 744 4.33 -27.86 -12.96
N LEU A 745 5.03 -27.02 -13.72
CA LEU A 745 4.40 -26.22 -14.77
C LEU A 745 3.80 -27.12 -15.84
N LYS A 746 4.50 -28.15 -16.32
CA LYS A 746 3.99 -29.05 -17.35
C LYS A 746 2.71 -29.77 -16.93
N GLU A 747 2.61 -30.20 -15.68
CA GLU A 747 1.45 -30.93 -15.16
C GLU A 747 0.25 -30.00 -14.86
N PHE A 748 0.50 -28.78 -14.39
CA PHE A 748 -0.53 -27.88 -13.90
C PHE A 748 -0.83 -26.67 -14.80
N LEU A 749 -0.11 -26.49 -15.91
CA LEU A 749 -0.50 -25.58 -16.98
C LEU A 749 -1.80 -26.10 -17.62
N SER A 750 -2.94 -25.80 -17.01
CA SER A 750 -4.25 -26.03 -17.62
C SER A 750 -4.46 -25.04 -18.75
N ALA A 751 -4.91 -25.53 -19.91
CA ALA A 751 -5.25 -24.70 -21.08
C ALA A 751 -6.49 -23.80 -20.86
N ASP A 752 -7.21 -23.96 -19.74
CA ASP A 752 -8.46 -23.26 -19.47
C ASP A 752 -8.21 -21.92 -18.75
N PRO A 753 -8.69 -20.79 -19.29
CA PRO A 753 -8.67 -19.50 -18.60
C PRO A 753 -9.37 -19.57 -17.24
N MET A 754 -8.83 -18.87 -16.25
CA MET A 754 -9.55 -18.63 -15.01
C MET A 754 -10.80 -17.78 -15.31
N THR A 755 -11.95 -18.23 -14.84
CA THR A 755 -13.21 -17.49 -14.97
C THR A 755 -13.61 -16.94 -13.60
N ALA A 756 -14.43 -15.88 -13.56
CA ALA A 756 -14.85 -15.26 -12.30
C ALA A 756 -15.57 -16.27 -11.38
N LYS A 757 -16.41 -17.14 -11.96
CA LYS A 757 -17.06 -18.25 -11.25
C LYS A 757 -16.05 -19.21 -10.63
N LYS A 758 -15.06 -19.70 -11.40
CA LYS A 758 -14.04 -20.63 -10.89
C LYS A 758 -13.24 -19.99 -9.74
N ALA A 759 -12.90 -18.71 -9.85
CA ALA A 759 -12.23 -17.98 -8.78
C ALA A 759 -13.10 -17.90 -7.52
N PHE A 760 -14.39 -17.61 -7.66
CA PHE A 760 -15.34 -17.58 -6.55
C PHE A 760 -15.54 -18.97 -5.90
N GLU A 761 -15.69 -20.02 -6.70
CA GLU A 761 -15.80 -21.40 -6.20
C GLU A 761 -14.55 -21.81 -5.40
N LYS A 762 -13.36 -21.43 -5.85
CA LYS A 762 -12.11 -21.64 -5.08
C LYS A 762 -12.12 -20.88 -3.75
N TRP A 763 -12.61 -19.65 -3.75
CA TRP A 763 -12.74 -18.87 -2.52
C TRP A 763 -13.73 -19.51 -1.53
N LEU A 764 -14.83 -20.12 -1.99
CA LEU A 764 -15.73 -20.86 -1.10
C LEU A 764 -15.07 -22.10 -0.49
N VAL A 765 -14.19 -22.80 -1.22
CA VAL A 765 -13.40 -23.90 -0.67
C VAL A 765 -12.52 -23.39 0.48
N LEU A 766 -11.93 -22.20 0.34
CA LEU A 766 -11.19 -21.55 1.42
C LEU A 766 -12.10 -21.29 2.64
N LEU A 767 -13.29 -20.72 2.44
CA LEU A 767 -14.23 -20.48 3.56
C LEU A 767 -14.60 -21.77 4.30
N ARG A 768 -14.73 -22.90 3.58
CA ARG A 768 -14.97 -24.22 4.19
C ARG A 768 -13.77 -24.71 4.99
N LYS A 769 -12.55 -24.54 4.48
CA LYS A 769 -11.29 -24.88 5.18
C LYS A 769 -11.16 -24.10 6.50
N GLN A 770 -11.62 -22.85 6.51
CA GLN A 770 -11.65 -21.99 7.70
C GLN A 770 -12.88 -22.22 8.60
N GLU A 771 -13.70 -23.23 8.30
CA GLU A 771 -14.96 -23.54 8.99
C GLU A 771 -15.95 -22.38 9.02
N ILE A 772 -15.84 -21.38 8.13
CA ILE A 772 -16.84 -20.32 7.99
C ILE A 772 -18.11 -20.86 7.33
N LEU A 773 -17.95 -21.79 6.39
CA LEU A 773 -19.04 -22.53 5.76
C LEU A 773 -18.97 -24.01 6.11
N ALA A 774 -20.12 -24.67 6.11
CA ALA A 774 -20.17 -26.12 6.25
C ALA A 774 -19.44 -26.81 5.08
N SER A 775 -18.70 -27.89 5.37
CA SER A 775 -17.93 -28.62 4.36
C SER A 775 -18.79 -29.17 3.22
N ASN A 776 -20.05 -29.54 3.52
CA ASN A 776 -21.02 -30.02 2.56
C ASN A 776 -22.29 -29.16 2.65
N ASP A 777 -22.61 -28.40 1.60
CA ASP A 777 -23.83 -27.59 1.49
C ASP A 777 -24.41 -27.71 0.08
N ASP A 778 -25.11 -28.82 -0.15
CA ASP A 778 -25.61 -29.19 -1.48
C ASP A 778 -26.50 -28.11 -2.09
N ILE A 779 -27.22 -27.32 -1.29
CA ILE A 779 -28.14 -26.32 -1.82
C ILE A 779 -27.36 -25.08 -2.29
N LEU A 780 -26.40 -24.58 -1.50
CA LEU A 780 -25.49 -23.53 -1.94
C LEU A 780 -24.69 -23.96 -3.19
N ASP A 781 -24.15 -25.17 -3.17
CA ASP A 781 -23.38 -25.74 -4.30
C ASP A 781 -24.23 -25.84 -5.57
N ASN A 782 -25.48 -26.30 -5.46
CA ASN A 782 -26.39 -26.36 -6.59
C ASN A 782 -26.80 -24.97 -7.09
N PHE A 783 -26.94 -23.98 -6.20
CA PHE A 783 -27.24 -22.59 -6.58
C PHE A 783 -26.10 -22.00 -7.41
N ILE A 784 -24.86 -22.11 -6.93
CA ILE A 784 -23.65 -21.65 -7.63
C ILE A 784 -23.49 -22.38 -8.97
N LYS A 785 -23.79 -23.67 -9.02
CA LYS A 785 -23.71 -24.47 -10.25
C LYS A 785 -24.60 -23.91 -11.36
N GLU A 786 -25.79 -23.40 -11.05
CA GLU A 786 -26.71 -22.78 -12.01
C GLU A 786 -26.29 -21.37 -12.45
N MET A 787 -25.52 -20.67 -11.64
CA MET A 787 -25.02 -19.33 -11.99
C MET A 787 -24.03 -19.42 -13.16
N SER A 788 -24.14 -18.47 -14.07
CA SER A 788 -23.20 -18.27 -15.17
C SER A 788 -21.98 -17.48 -14.72
N ASP A 789 -20.90 -17.48 -15.50
CA ASP A 789 -19.70 -16.69 -15.17
C ASP A 789 -20.00 -15.18 -15.02
N LYS A 790 -20.93 -14.67 -15.82
CA LYS A 790 -21.36 -13.26 -15.77
C LYS A 790 -22.01 -12.87 -14.45
N ASP A 791 -22.63 -13.82 -13.75
CA ASP A 791 -23.23 -13.56 -12.44
C ASP A 791 -22.17 -13.29 -11.36
N PHE A 792 -20.89 -13.61 -11.61
CA PHE A 792 -19.76 -13.35 -10.71
C PHE A 792 -18.95 -12.10 -11.10
N VAL A 793 -19.33 -11.42 -12.19
CA VAL A 793 -18.66 -10.20 -12.64
C VAL A 793 -19.47 -8.99 -12.19
N ILE A 794 -18.89 -8.14 -11.34
CA ILE A 794 -19.52 -6.89 -10.93
C ILE A 794 -19.23 -5.82 -11.98
N THR A 795 -20.29 -5.25 -12.55
CA THR A 795 -20.13 -4.16 -13.52
C THR A 795 -20.08 -2.82 -12.77
N PRO A 796 -19.11 -1.94 -13.06
CA PRO A 796 -19.06 -0.62 -12.46
C PRO A 796 -20.28 0.21 -12.87
N SER A 797 -20.74 1.07 -11.96
CA SER A 797 -21.66 2.16 -12.31
C SER A 797 -21.02 3.05 -13.37
N SER A 798 -21.82 3.52 -14.33
CA SER A 798 -21.35 4.48 -15.34
C SER A 798 -21.18 5.85 -14.70
N ASP A 799 -20.02 6.08 -14.12
CA ASP A 799 -19.72 7.30 -13.36
C ASP A 799 -19.03 8.35 -14.25
N VAL A 800 -19.54 9.58 -14.20
CA VAL A 800 -19.00 10.71 -15.00
C VAL A 800 -18.00 11.50 -14.15
N PHE A 801 -16.72 11.28 -14.40
CA PHE A 801 -15.61 12.02 -13.79
C PHE A 801 -15.37 13.35 -14.53
N LYS A 802 -15.31 14.46 -13.80
CA LYS A 802 -15.15 15.82 -14.35
C LYS A 802 -13.78 16.43 -14.08
N VAL A 803 -13.08 16.00 -13.03
CA VAL A 803 -11.79 16.60 -12.61
C VAL A 803 -10.61 15.83 -13.23
N TRP A 804 -10.26 16.11 -14.48
CA TRP A 804 -9.09 15.47 -15.13
C TRP A 804 -7.89 16.39 -15.27
N ASP A 805 -8.11 17.71 -15.26
CA ASP A 805 -7.05 18.69 -15.39
C ASP A 805 -6.65 19.26 -14.02
N LYS A 806 -5.36 19.56 -13.83
CA LYS A 806 -4.83 20.25 -12.62
C LYS A 806 -5.56 21.57 -12.33
N LYS A 807 -5.99 22.28 -13.38
CA LYS A 807 -6.73 23.54 -13.26
C LYS A 807 -8.11 23.39 -12.59
N ASN A 808 -8.64 22.16 -12.53
CA ASN A 808 -9.91 21.84 -11.92
C ASN A 808 -9.76 21.34 -10.47
N GLN A 809 -8.52 21.21 -9.97
CA GLN A 809 -8.23 20.95 -8.56
C GLN A 809 -8.11 22.28 -7.81
N THR A 810 -8.56 22.30 -6.55
CA THR A 810 -8.31 23.44 -5.66
C THR A 810 -6.89 23.40 -5.13
N LYS A 811 -6.39 24.54 -4.62
CA LYS A 811 -5.06 24.61 -4.01
C LYS A 811 -4.95 23.67 -2.80
N GLU A 812 -5.99 23.59 -1.97
CA GLU A 812 -6.01 22.72 -0.79
C GLU A 812 -5.95 21.23 -1.17
N GLU A 813 -6.59 20.84 -2.28
CA GLU A 813 -6.53 19.47 -2.78
C GLU A 813 -5.13 19.13 -3.28
N ILE A 814 -4.49 20.03 -4.03
CA ILE A 814 -3.10 19.86 -4.48
C ILE A 814 -2.16 19.77 -3.29
N ASP A 815 -2.26 20.70 -2.34
CA ASP A 815 -1.39 20.74 -1.16
C ASP A 815 -1.54 19.47 -0.31
N LEU A 816 -2.76 18.95 -0.17
CA LEU A 816 -3.02 17.70 0.56
C LEU A 816 -2.49 16.46 -0.18
N LEU A 817 -2.72 16.36 -1.50
CA LEU A 817 -2.23 15.25 -2.31
C LEU A 817 -0.70 15.17 -2.34
N ASN A 818 -0.03 16.30 -2.11
CA ASN A 818 1.43 16.40 -2.04
C ASN A 818 1.99 16.06 -0.65
N ASN A 819 1.13 15.92 0.36
CA ASN A 819 1.54 15.69 1.73
C ASN A 819 1.78 14.19 1.98
N GLU A 820 2.97 13.86 2.50
CA GLU A 820 3.31 12.48 2.89
C GLU A 820 2.46 11.95 4.04
N GLU A 821 1.98 12.84 4.92
CA GLU A 821 1.11 12.51 6.06
C GLU A 821 -0.36 12.78 5.73
N MET A 822 -0.77 12.47 4.49
CA MET A 822 -2.17 12.56 4.07
C MET A 822 -3.06 11.70 4.98
N THR A 823 -4.04 12.33 5.63
CA THR A 823 -5.01 11.63 6.48
C THR A 823 -6.33 11.45 5.77
N PHE A 824 -7.02 10.36 6.09
CA PHE A 824 -8.36 10.11 5.56
C PHE A 824 -9.34 11.22 5.95
N ASP A 825 -9.23 11.79 7.16
CA ASP A 825 -10.14 12.85 7.65
C ASP A 825 -10.04 14.14 6.83
N ALA A 826 -8.82 14.56 6.48
CA ALA A 826 -8.60 15.72 5.63
C ALA A 826 -9.17 15.48 4.22
N LEU A 827 -8.90 14.30 3.64
CA LEU A 827 -9.45 13.92 2.34
C LEU A 827 -10.97 13.87 2.35
N GLN A 828 -11.57 13.29 3.39
CA GLN A 828 -13.02 13.14 3.50
C GLN A 828 -13.72 14.50 3.51
N LEU A 829 -13.14 15.51 4.16
CA LEU A 829 -13.66 16.88 4.15
C LEU A 829 -13.62 17.49 2.73
N LEU A 830 -12.49 17.36 2.02
CA LEU A 830 -12.34 17.88 0.67
C LEU A 830 -13.22 17.11 -0.33
N ALA A 831 -13.30 15.79 -0.20
CA ALA A 831 -14.16 14.93 -1.01
C ALA A 831 -15.64 15.27 -0.81
N ALA A 832 -16.09 15.55 0.42
CA ALA A 832 -17.46 15.99 0.68
C ALA A 832 -17.77 17.35 0.02
N LYS A 833 -16.79 18.26 -0.06
CA LYS A 833 -16.93 19.50 -0.84
C LYS A 833 -17.00 19.21 -2.33
N ARG A 834 -16.10 18.37 -2.84
CA ARG A 834 -16.01 17.97 -4.24
C ARG A 834 -17.24 17.22 -4.74
N ALA A 835 -17.86 16.40 -3.89
CA ALA A 835 -19.13 15.72 -4.19
C ALA A 835 -20.26 16.71 -4.49
N LYS A 836 -20.31 17.82 -3.73
CA LYS A 836 -21.31 18.88 -3.90
C LYS A 836 -21.02 19.78 -5.10
N SER A 837 -19.76 20.10 -5.36
CA SER A 837 -19.37 21.03 -6.43
C SER A 837 -19.18 20.37 -7.79
N GLN A 838 -18.79 19.09 -7.83
CA GLN A 838 -18.44 18.36 -9.05
C GLN A 838 -19.31 17.11 -9.23
N SER A 839 -18.95 16.01 -8.58
CA SER A 839 -19.66 14.72 -8.64
C SER A 839 -19.21 13.80 -7.49
N GLU A 840 -20.04 12.82 -7.12
CA GLU A 840 -19.65 11.76 -6.16
C GLU A 840 -18.48 10.92 -6.71
N ALA A 841 -18.40 10.72 -8.02
CA ALA A 841 -17.30 10.01 -8.67
C ALA A 841 -15.95 10.74 -8.50
N ASP A 842 -15.93 12.06 -8.66
CA ASP A 842 -14.71 12.87 -8.44
C ASP A 842 -14.33 12.94 -6.96
N ALA A 843 -15.31 12.88 -6.06
CA ALA A 843 -15.07 12.76 -4.62
C ALA A 843 -14.45 11.40 -4.27
N LEU A 844 -14.98 10.31 -4.85
CA LEU A 844 -14.43 8.97 -4.68
C LEU A 844 -13.00 8.87 -5.20
N LYS A 845 -12.72 9.43 -6.38
CA LYS A 845 -11.35 9.52 -6.92
C LYS A 845 -10.41 10.27 -5.99
N LEU A 846 -10.84 11.37 -5.38
CA LEU A 846 -10.00 12.06 -4.40
C LEU A 846 -9.75 11.17 -3.18
N LEU A 847 -10.80 10.56 -2.61
CA LEU A 847 -10.70 9.67 -1.46
C LEU A 847 -9.79 8.47 -1.71
N SER A 848 -9.87 7.85 -2.89
CA SER A 848 -9.13 6.63 -3.20
C SER A 848 -7.62 6.85 -3.21
N SER A 849 -7.15 8.09 -3.37
CA SER A 849 -5.73 8.46 -3.28
C SER A 849 -5.06 8.01 -1.97
N ILE A 850 -5.81 7.87 -0.88
CA ILE A 850 -5.26 7.43 0.42
C ILE A 850 -4.66 6.03 0.39
N ILE A 851 -5.10 5.18 -0.56
CA ILE A 851 -4.63 3.80 -0.70
C ILE A 851 -3.18 3.75 -1.16
N GLU A 852 -2.66 4.77 -1.84
CA GLU A 852 -1.26 4.75 -2.28
C GLU A 852 -0.28 4.68 -1.11
N ASN A 853 -0.62 5.34 0.00
CA ASN A 853 0.22 5.35 1.20
C ASN A 853 -0.21 4.35 2.28
N ASN A 854 -1.44 3.82 2.19
CA ASN A 854 -2.05 3.01 3.25
C ASN A 854 -2.84 1.80 2.71
N GLY A 855 -2.41 1.23 1.58
CA GLY A 855 -3.20 0.27 0.80
C GLY A 855 -3.50 -1.06 1.50
N SER A 856 -2.77 -1.39 2.57
CA SER A 856 -3.01 -2.56 3.43
C SER A 856 -3.65 -2.21 4.78
N ASP A 857 -3.82 -0.93 5.11
CA ASP A 857 -4.40 -0.53 6.38
C ASP A 857 -5.91 -0.83 6.37
N VAL A 858 -6.30 -1.87 7.10
CA VAL A 858 -7.70 -2.31 7.15
C VAL A 858 -8.65 -1.24 7.70
N ASN A 859 -8.18 -0.34 8.58
CA ASN A 859 -9.01 0.75 9.09
C ASN A 859 -9.32 1.75 7.98
N VAL A 860 -8.31 2.10 7.17
CA VAL A 860 -8.48 2.98 5.99
C VAL A 860 -9.38 2.31 4.95
N LEU A 861 -9.17 1.01 4.67
CA LEU A 861 -10.02 0.25 3.74
C LEU A 861 -11.48 0.19 4.22
N ARG A 862 -11.72 0.09 5.54
CA ARG A 862 -13.06 0.10 6.13
C ARG A 862 -13.72 1.48 6.06
N ASP A 863 -12.95 2.54 6.27
CA ASP A 863 -13.40 3.93 6.09
C ASP A 863 -13.80 4.20 4.62
N LEU A 864 -13.02 3.69 3.67
CA LEU A 864 -13.33 3.73 2.24
C LEU A 864 -14.56 2.89 1.90
N LEU A 865 -14.62 1.63 2.36
CA LEU A 865 -15.75 0.71 2.13
C LEU A 865 -17.06 1.35 2.59
N THR A 866 -17.05 2.01 3.73
CA THR A 866 -18.26 2.67 4.23
C THR A 866 -18.59 3.94 3.43
N SER A 867 -17.58 4.69 3.01
CA SER A 867 -17.76 5.84 2.12
C SER A 867 -18.38 5.42 0.78
N THR A 868 -17.93 4.32 0.18
CA THR A 868 -18.51 3.79 -1.06
C THR A 868 -19.92 3.25 -0.87
N MET A 869 -20.23 2.65 0.30
CA MET A 869 -21.62 2.29 0.64
C MET A 869 -22.54 3.51 0.78
N ASN A 870 -22.03 4.61 1.34
CA ASN A 870 -22.79 5.86 1.47
C ASN A 870 -23.05 6.50 0.10
N MET A 871 -22.10 6.38 -0.82
CA MET A 871 -22.22 6.78 -2.22
C MET A 871 -23.00 5.77 -3.09
N ASN A 872 -23.49 4.68 -2.49
CA ASN A 872 -24.18 3.57 -3.19
C ASN A 872 -23.38 2.94 -4.34
N SER A 873 -22.04 2.97 -4.27
CA SER A 873 -21.20 2.27 -5.24
C SER A 873 -21.04 0.80 -4.86
N GLY A 874 -21.84 -0.06 -5.50
CA GLY A 874 -21.79 -1.52 -5.29
C GLY A 874 -20.49 -2.16 -5.80
N TYR A 875 -19.95 -1.65 -6.91
CA TYR A 875 -18.70 -2.14 -7.49
C TYR A 875 -17.51 -1.88 -6.56
N ASP A 876 -17.33 -0.64 -6.14
CA ASP A 876 -16.19 -0.26 -5.31
C ASP A 876 -16.27 -0.90 -3.92
N THR A 877 -17.46 -0.96 -3.33
CA THR A 877 -17.68 -1.62 -2.03
C THR A 877 -17.34 -3.11 -2.09
N TYR A 878 -17.72 -3.80 -3.18
CA TYR A 878 -17.44 -5.22 -3.34
C TYR A 878 -15.93 -5.49 -3.36
N TYR A 879 -15.18 -4.80 -4.21
CA TYR A 879 -13.74 -5.03 -4.36
C TYR A 879 -12.95 -4.57 -3.13
N LEU A 880 -13.34 -3.47 -2.47
CA LEU A 880 -12.78 -3.09 -1.17
C LEU A 880 -13.08 -4.17 -0.10
N GLY A 881 -14.29 -4.72 -0.11
CA GLY A 881 -14.68 -5.82 0.78
C GLY A 881 -13.83 -7.07 0.56
N GLN A 882 -13.60 -7.47 -0.68
CA GLN A 882 -12.70 -8.58 -1.02
C GLN A 882 -11.29 -8.32 -0.48
N LYS A 883 -10.73 -7.12 -0.71
CA LYS A 883 -9.41 -6.74 -0.21
C LYS A 883 -9.29 -6.82 1.31
N ILE A 884 -10.35 -6.44 2.04
CA ILE A 884 -10.39 -6.62 3.50
C ILE A 884 -10.47 -8.11 3.86
N LEU A 885 -11.29 -8.90 3.19
CA LEU A 885 -11.47 -10.33 3.47
C LEU A 885 -10.24 -11.19 3.12
N ASP A 886 -9.40 -10.75 2.19
CA ASP A 886 -8.11 -11.39 1.89
C ASP A 886 -7.18 -11.43 3.11
N THR A 887 -7.30 -10.45 4.01
CA THR A 887 -6.55 -10.41 5.28
C THR A 887 -7.42 -10.82 6.47
N ARG A 888 -8.70 -10.44 6.49
CA ARG A 888 -9.65 -10.67 7.60
C ARG A 888 -10.83 -11.54 7.19
N VAL A 889 -10.56 -12.79 6.84
CA VAL A 889 -11.59 -13.72 6.35
C VAL A 889 -12.77 -13.92 7.33
N TYR A 890 -12.57 -13.71 8.64
CA TYR A 890 -13.61 -13.86 9.68
C TYR A 890 -14.44 -12.59 9.91
N ASP A 891 -14.25 -11.52 9.13
CA ASP A 891 -14.93 -10.24 9.31
C ASP A 891 -16.39 -10.27 8.82
N ARG A 892 -17.28 -10.81 9.66
CA ARG A 892 -18.70 -11.00 9.31
C ARG A 892 -19.39 -9.72 8.84
N LEU A 893 -19.04 -8.57 9.43
CA LEU A 893 -19.60 -7.27 9.06
C LEU A 893 -19.28 -6.89 7.61
N VAL A 894 -18.11 -7.27 7.08
CA VAL A 894 -17.76 -7.03 5.67
C VAL A 894 -18.63 -7.86 4.73
N TYR A 895 -18.89 -9.14 5.02
CA TYR A 895 -19.83 -9.96 4.22
C TYR A 895 -21.23 -9.35 4.19
N PHE A 896 -21.73 -8.89 5.35
CA PHE A 896 -23.02 -8.21 5.45
C PHE A 896 -23.06 -6.92 4.61
N ASN A 897 -22.02 -6.10 4.67
CA ASN A 897 -21.92 -4.86 3.90
C ASN A 897 -21.83 -5.13 2.39
N MET A 898 -21.06 -6.15 1.98
CA MET A 898 -20.99 -6.59 0.58
C MET A 898 -22.35 -7.06 0.06
N ALA A 899 -23.10 -7.84 0.86
CA ALA A 899 -24.45 -8.27 0.50
C ALA A 899 -25.36 -7.08 0.18
N ARG A 900 -25.38 -6.09 1.07
CA ARG A 900 -26.19 -4.87 0.97
C ARG A 900 -25.82 -4.02 -0.24
N ALA A 901 -24.52 -3.88 -0.51
CA ALA A 901 -24.02 -3.11 -1.64
C ALA A 901 -24.38 -3.74 -3.00
N LEU A 902 -24.57 -5.06 -3.04
CA LEU A 902 -24.90 -5.81 -4.26
C LEU A 902 -26.41 -5.97 -4.50
N GLU A 903 -27.29 -5.64 -3.55
CA GLU A 903 -28.74 -5.91 -3.67
C GLU A 903 -29.41 -5.38 -4.95
N GLN A 904 -28.93 -4.24 -5.46
CA GLN A 904 -29.50 -3.58 -6.63
C GLN A 904 -28.86 -4.03 -7.95
N ASN A 905 -27.56 -4.34 -7.93
CA ASN A 905 -26.76 -4.53 -9.15
C ASN A 905 -26.34 -6.00 -9.36
N ASN A 906 -26.41 -6.86 -8.33
CA ASN A 906 -26.15 -8.28 -8.42
C ASN A 906 -26.87 -9.06 -7.28
N SER A 907 -28.19 -9.25 -7.43
CA SER A 907 -29.03 -9.92 -6.42
C SER A 907 -28.59 -11.35 -6.09
N LYS A 908 -28.01 -12.09 -7.04
CA LYS A 908 -27.61 -13.49 -6.80
C LYS A 908 -26.41 -13.55 -5.86
N LEU A 909 -25.38 -12.74 -6.11
CA LEU A 909 -24.25 -12.62 -5.18
C LEU A 909 -24.69 -12.01 -3.85
N ALA A 910 -25.57 -11.01 -3.84
CA ALA A 910 -26.12 -10.46 -2.60
C ALA A 910 -26.74 -11.57 -1.72
N ALA A 911 -27.51 -12.48 -2.32
CA ALA A 911 -28.09 -13.62 -1.61
C ALA A 911 -27.01 -14.56 -1.02
N ILE A 912 -25.93 -14.83 -1.76
CA ILE A 912 -24.81 -15.64 -1.25
C ILE A 912 -24.10 -14.94 -0.09
N PHE A 913 -23.81 -13.65 -0.18
CA PHE A 913 -23.16 -12.92 0.92
C PHE A 913 -24.05 -12.81 2.17
N TYR A 914 -25.36 -12.65 2.00
CA TYR A 914 -26.32 -12.75 3.11
C TYR A 914 -26.31 -14.14 3.76
N TYR A 915 -26.20 -15.19 2.95
CA TYR A 915 -26.11 -16.57 3.42
C TYR A 915 -24.81 -16.82 4.21
N ILE A 916 -23.66 -16.38 3.68
CA ILE A 916 -22.36 -16.49 4.34
C ILE A 916 -22.39 -15.72 5.66
N SER A 917 -22.85 -14.47 5.66
CA SER A 917 -22.99 -13.64 6.86
C SER A 917 -23.89 -14.27 7.93
N ALA A 918 -24.91 -15.03 7.53
CA ALA A 918 -25.79 -15.78 8.42
C ALA A 918 -25.19 -17.09 8.97
N SER A 919 -24.00 -17.49 8.52
CA SER A 919 -23.40 -18.77 8.91
C SER A 919 -23.06 -18.79 10.40
N LYS A 920 -23.41 -19.90 11.06
CA LYS A 920 -23.13 -20.14 12.49
C LYS A 920 -21.78 -20.80 12.74
N SER A 921 -21.07 -21.16 11.67
CA SER A 921 -19.81 -21.90 11.77
C SER A 921 -18.59 -21.00 12.04
N PHE A 922 -18.74 -19.67 11.97
CA PHE A 922 -17.68 -18.73 12.34
C PHE A 922 -17.11 -19.08 13.72
N ARG A 923 -15.81 -19.44 13.76
CA ARG A 923 -15.11 -19.85 14.98
C ARG A 923 -14.98 -18.74 16.04
N VAL A 924 -14.97 -17.49 15.58
CA VAL A 924 -14.88 -16.29 16.40
C VAL A 924 -16.01 -15.35 15.98
N ASP A 925 -16.84 -14.93 16.94
CA ASP A 925 -17.95 -14.00 16.70
C ASP A 925 -17.86 -12.82 17.67
N THR A 926 -17.28 -11.72 17.19
CA THR A 926 -17.09 -10.47 17.95
C THR A 926 -18.15 -9.41 17.62
N TYR A 927 -19.15 -9.73 16.78
CA TYR A 927 -20.07 -8.74 16.20
C TYR A 927 -21.47 -8.74 16.84
N GLY A 928 -21.58 -9.17 18.10
CA GLY A 928 -22.80 -9.08 18.91
C GLY A 928 -24.06 -9.65 18.23
N SER A 929 -25.04 -8.80 17.92
CA SER A 929 -26.33 -9.19 17.32
C SER A 929 -26.34 -9.20 15.79
N ILE A 930 -25.17 -9.25 15.13
CA ILE A 930 -25.06 -9.24 13.66
C ILE A 930 -25.95 -10.29 12.98
N LEU A 931 -26.16 -11.48 13.55
CA LEU A 931 -27.05 -12.49 12.95
C LEU A 931 -28.51 -12.01 12.86
N ALA A 932 -28.99 -11.34 13.91
CA ALA A 932 -30.35 -10.79 13.92
C ALA A 932 -30.46 -9.58 12.97
N ILE A 933 -29.43 -8.72 12.95
CA ILE A 933 -29.35 -7.58 12.02
C ILE A 933 -29.34 -8.09 10.58
N ASN A 934 -28.43 -9.00 10.25
CA ASN A 934 -28.38 -9.69 8.96
C ASN A 934 -29.74 -10.29 8.61
N GLY A 935 -30.42 -10.90 9.58
CA GLY A 935 -31.72 -11.48 9.33
C GLY A 935 -32.84 -10.49 9.02
N LEU A 936 -32.83 -9.28 9.59
CA LEU A 936 -33.78 -8.23 9.21
C LEU A 936 -33.59 -7.83 7.74
N PHE A 937 -32.35 -7.51 7.37
CA PHE A 937 -32.02 -7.01 6.04
C PHE A 937 -32.13 -8.10 4.96
N ALA A 938 -31.68 -9.32 5.23
CA ALA A 938 -31.84 -10.45 4.33
C ALA A 938 -33.32 -10.75 4.06
N ASN A 939 -34.19 -10.70 5.08
CA ASN A 939 -35.64 -10.91 4.88
C ASN A 939 -36.27 -9.81 4.04
N ALA A 940 -35.92 -8.54 4.28
CA ALA A 940 -36.39 -7.43 3.43
C ALA A 940 -35.93 -7.58 1.97
N PHE A 941 -34.69 -8.01 1.77
CA PHE A 941 -34.16 -8.37 0.45
C PHE A 941 -34.96 -9.52 -0.18
N ILE A 942 -35.20 -10.62 0.54
CA ILE A 942 -35.97 -11.78 0.07
C ILE A 942 -37.38 -11.37 -0.34
N GLU A 943 -38.09 -10.57 0.48
CA GLU A 943 -39.44 -10.10 0.15
C GLU A 943 -39.46 -9.26 -1.13
N LYS A 944 -38.47 -8.37 -1.30
CA LYS A 944 -38.30 -7.59 -2.52
C LYS A 944 -38.08 -8.48 -3.75
N GLN A 945 -37.25 -9.52 -3.65
CA GLN A 945 -37.03 -10.46 -4.75
C GLN A 945 -38.26 -11.34 -5.02
N ASN A 946 -38.98 -11.76 -3.98
CA ASN A 946 -40.22 -12.54 -4.08
C ASN A 946 -41.36 -11.76 -4.76
N ASN A 947 -41.39 -10.44 -4.62
CA ASN A 947 -42.34 -9.61 -5.36
C ASN A 947 -42.00 -9.50 -6.87
N ASN A 948 -40.76 -9.83 -7.25
CA ASN A 948 -40.26 -9.87 -8.64
C ASN A 948 -40.15 -11.32 -9.21
N LYS A 949 -41.05 -12.22 -8.77
CA LYS A 949 -41.08 -13.70 -8.98
C LYS A 949 -40.86 -14.25 -10.40
N GLY A 950 -41.00 -13.43 -11.44
CA GLY A 950 -40.88 -13.83 -12.85
C GLY A 950 -39.45 -14.14 -13.32
N SER A 951 -38.43 -13.83 -12.52
CA SER A 951 -37.01 -13.88 -12.95
C SER A 951 -36.15 -15.03 -12.39
N TRP A 952 -36.61 -15.73 -11.34
CA TRP A 952 -35.82 -16.75 -10.64
C TRP A 952 -36.21 -18.19 -11.05
N SER A 953 -35.21 -19.04 -11.30
CA SER A 953 -35.36 -20.48 -11.56
C SER A 953 -35.85 -21.24 -10.31
N VAL A 954 -36.26 -22.50 -10.48
CA VAL A 954 -36.70 -23.34 -9.36
C VAL A 954 -35.59 -23.53 -8.32
N LYS A 955 -34.36 -23.80 -8.76
CA LYS A 955 -33.20 -23.98 -7.87
C LYS A 955 -32.84 -22.69 -7.15
N GLU A 956 -32.94 -21.56 -7.84
CA GLU A 956 -32.72 -20.24 -7.24
C GLU A 956 -33.78 -19.93 -6.16
N LYS A 957 -35.05 -20.30 -6.38
CA LYS A 957 -36.10 -20.18 -5.36
C LYS A 957 -35.88 -21.10 -4.15
N MET A 958 -35.38 -22.31 -4.36
CA MET A 958 -35.02 -23.22 -3.26
C MET A 958 -33.92 -22.64 -2.38
N PHE A 959 -32.88 -22.06 -2.98
CA PHE A 959 -31.82 -21.37 -2.24
C PHE A 959 -32.37 -20.19 -1.44
N MET A 960 -33.22 -19.35 -2.06
CA MET A 960 -33.87 -18.24 -1.35
C MET A 960 -34.73 -18.71 -0.16
N GLN A 961 -35.41 -19.85 -0.27
CA GLN A 961 -36.17 -20.44 0.84
C GLN A 961 -35.26 -20.95 1.96
N GLN A 962 -34.09 -21.51 1.64
CA GLN A 962 -33.10 -21.91 2.64
C GLN A 962 -32.54 -20.67 3.35
N LEU A 963 -32.16 -19.63 2.59
CA LEU A 963 -31.72 -18.36 3.16
C LEU A 963 -32.78 -17.80 4.11
N GLU A 964 -34.04 -17.72 3.67
CA GLU A 964 -35.17 -17.26 4.50
C GLU A 964 -35.28 -18.07 5.79
N THR A 965 -35.19 -19.41 5.70
CA THR A 965 -35.27 -20.30 6.86
C THR A 965 -34.14 -20.04 7.87
N GLN A 966 -32.92 -19.85 7.36
CA GLN A 966 -31.75 -19.58 8.18
C GLN A 966 -31.87 -18.22 8.88
N VAL A 967 -32.20 -17.18 8.12
CA VAL A 967 -32.19 -15.80 8.63
C VAL A 967 -33.40 -15.43 9.49
N LYS A 968 -34.58 -16.01 9.20
CA LYS A 968 -35.83 -15.74 9.94
C LYS A 968 -35.72 -16.13 11.40
N LYS A 969 -35.06 -17.25 11.71
CA LYS A 969 -34.87 -17.72 13.08
C LYS A 969 -34.07 -16.72 13.91
N ASP A 970 -33.04 -16.13 13.29
CA ASP A 970 -32.09 -15.27 14.00
C ASP A 970 -32.71 -13.90 14.29
N TYR A 971 -33.38 -13.27 13.32
CA TYR A 971 -34.10 -12.01 13.57
C TYR A 971 -35.29 -12.17 14.53
N ALA A 972 -36.12 -13.19 14.33
CA ALA A 972 -37.30 -13.42 15.17
C ALA A 972 -36.95 -13.66 16.65
N SER A 973 -35.74 -14.13 16.93
CA SER A 973 -35.25 -14.29 18.31
C SER A 973 -35.04 -12.96 19.05
N TYR A 974 -34.90 -11.84 18.34
CA TYR A 974 -34.72 -10.50 18.92
C TYR A 974 -35.96 -9.60 18.76
N TYR A 975 -36.65 -9.64 17.60
CA TYR A 975 -37.58 -8.56 17.21
C TYR A 975 -38.98 -9.04 16.76
N ASP A 976 -39.33 -10.30 17.03
CA ASP A 976 -40.53 -11.00 16.57
C ASP A 976 -40.59 -11.18 15.02
N ALA A 977 -41.48 -12.05 14.53
CA ALA A 977 -41.50 -12.50 13.13
C ALA A 977 -41.97 -11.46 12.08
N ASN A 978 -42.04 -10.17 12.45
CA ASN A 978 -42.55 -9.10 11.59
C ASN A 978 -41.40 -8.23 11.09
N TYR A 979 -41.20 -8.19 9.77
CA TYR A 979 -39.99 -7.60 9.17
C TYR A 979 -40.14 -6.11 8.82
N ASN A 980 -41.37 -5.63 8.61
CA ASN A 980 -41.64 -4.23 8.35
C ASN A 980 -41.59 -3.43 9.65
N SER A 981 -40.83 -2.34 9.64
CA SER A 981 -40.68 -1.46 10.80
C SER A 981 -40.72 0.00 10.39
N ASP A 982 -41.47 0.81 11.14
CA ASP A 982 -41.56 2.24 10.87
C ASP A 982 -40.23 2.97 11.07
N LEU A 983 -39.42 2.56 12.05
CA LEU A 983 -38.08 3.11 12.27
C LEU A 983 -37.05 2.00 12.55
N VAL A 984 -35.96 1.98 11.78
CA VAL A 984 -34.77 1.15 12.05
C VAL A 984 -33.55 2.06 12.07
N VAL A 985 -32.71 1.93 13.09
CA VAL A 985 -31.45 2.64 13.20
C VAL A 985 -30.35 1.61 13.31
N LEU A 986 -29.40 1.63 12.38
CA LEU A 986 -28.23 0.75 12.37
C LEU A 986 -26.97 1.61 12.58
N THR A 987 -26.07 1.19 13.44
CA THR A 987 -24.75 1.82 13.58
C THR A 987 -23.62 0.81 13.70
N TYR A 988 -22.46 1.16 13.17
CA TYR A 988 -21.19 0.43 13.25
C TYR A 988 -20.05 1.44 13.14
N TRP A 989 -18.81 1.04 13.40
CA TRP A 989 -17.70 1.98 13.49
C TRP A 989 -16.40 1.44 12.91
N ASN A 990 -15.40 2.30 12.78
CA ASN A 990 -14.15 1.99 12.08
C ASN A 990 -13.04 1.38 12.94
N ILE A 991 -13.10 1.49 14.27
CA ILE A 991 -12.01 1.07 15.18
C ILE A 991 -12.50 0.00 16.17
N ASP A 992 -11.81 -1.14 16.21
CA ASP A 992 -12.14 -2.34 17.00
C ASP A 992 -12.22 -2.09 18.53
N SER A 993 -11.48 -1.11 19.05
CA SER A 993 -11.34 -0.84 20.49
C SER A 993 -12.22 0.31 20.99
N THR A 994 -13.33 0.57 20.30
CA THR A 994 -14.24 1.69 20.59
C THR A 994 -15.54 1.20 21.22
N ASP A 995 -15.94 1.88 22.29
CA ASP A 995 -17.23 1.67 22.96
C ASP A 995 -18.18 2.82 22.61
N ILE A 996 -19.21 2.51 21.80
CA ILE A 996 -20.21 3.46 21.30
C ILE A 996 -21.60 2.90 21.57
N ASP A 997 -22.37 3.59 22.40
CA ASP A 997 -23.76 3.24 22.67
C ASP A 997 -24.70 3.97 21.71
N LEU A 998 -25.64 3.22 21.11
CA LEU A 998 -26.81 3.79 20.43
C LEU A 998 -27.92 4.17 21.42
N HIS A 999 -28.35 5.42 21.35
CA HIS A 999 -29.47 5.96 22.11
C HIS A 999 -30.59 6.45 21.17
N VAL A 1000 -31.82 6.03 21.42
CA VAL A 1000 -33.00 6.51 20.68
C VAL A 1000 -34.06 7.00 21.66
N LYS A 1001 -34.31 8.31 21.65
CA LYS A 1001 -35.37 8.93 22.44
C LYS A 1001 -36.64 9.03 21.61
N GLU A 1002 -37.70 8.39 22.09
CA GLU A 1002 -38.96 8.25 21.38
C GLU A 1002 -39.91 9.45 21.58
N ALA A 1003 -40.97 9.51 20.78
CA ALA A 1003 -42.05 10.50 20.91
C ALA A 1003 -42.76 10.47 22.28
N SER A 1004 -42.71 9.34 22.99
CA SER A 1004 -43.20 9.19 24.37
C SER A 1004 -42.30 9.90 25.41
N ASN A 1005 -41.17 10.45 24.97
CA ASN A 1005 -40.07 10.96 25.80
C ASN A 1005 -39.34 9.86 26.60
N GLU A 1006 -39.63 8.59 26.33
CA GLU A 1006 -38.86 7.43 26.80
C GLU A 1006 -37.60 7.26 25.96
N GLU A 1007 -36.51 6.82 26.58
CA GLU A 1007 -35.22 6.62 25.91
C GLU A 1007 -34.83 5.14 25.90
N CYS A 1008 -34.49 4.63 24.72
CA CYS A 1008 -33.96 3.30 24.49
C CYS A 1008 -32.43 3.37 24.39
N TYR A 1009 -31.74 2.54 25.19
CA TYR A 1009 -30.26 2.46 25.26
C TYR A 1009 -29.86 1.15 25.97
N TYR A 1010 -28.56 0.85 26.14
CA TYR A 1010 -28.10 -0.41 26.73
C TYR A 1010 -28.73 -0.76 28.10
N GLY A 1011 -29.07 0.25 28.91
CA GLY A 1011 -29.75 0.10 30.20
C GLY A 1011 -31.28 0.00 30.13
N ASN A 1012 -31.90 0.38 29.01
CA ASN A 1012 -33.34 0.26 28.73
C ASN A 1012 -33.58 -0.24 27.30
N LYS A 1013 -33.38 -1.53 27.07
CA LYS A 1013 -33.37 -2.12 25.71
C LYS A 1013 -34.76 -2.31 25.09
N ASN A 1014 -35.84 -2.16 25.86
CA ASN A 1014 -37.21 -2.31 25.38
C ASN A 1014 -38.08 -1.16 25.90
N THR A 1015 -38.75 -0.43 25.01
CA THR A 1015 -39.59 0.72 25.36
C THR A 1015 -41.08 0.38 25.34
N LYS A 1016 -41.91 1.26 25.88
CA LYS A 1016 -43.37 1.12 25.89
C LYS A 1016 -44.01 1.24 24.50
N LEU A 1017 -43.38 1.95 23.56
CA LEU A 1017 -43.85 2.01 22.19
C LEU A 1017 -43.46 0.76 21.36
N GLY A 1018 -42.74 -0.18 21.97
CA GLY A 1018 -42.31 -1.42 21.33
C GLY A 1018 -40.96 -1.29 20.61
N GLY A 1019 -40.21 -0.22 20.89
CA GLY A 1019 -38.83 -0.06 20.44
C GLY A 1019 -37.92 -1.08 21.13
N ARG A 1020 -36.99 -1.65 20.37
CA ARG A 1020 -36.07 -2.68 20.84
C ARG A 1020 -34.65 -2.36 20.38
N LEU A 1021 -33.67 -2.48 21.28
CA LEU A 1021 -32.25 -2.33 20.99
C LEU A 1021 -31.54 -3.70 21.00
N SER A 1022 -30.56 -3.85 20.11
CA SER A 1022 -29.70 -5.02 20.01
C SER A 1022 -28.85 -5.25 21.26
N HIS A 1023 -28.10 -6.35 21.27
CA HIS A 1023 -27.02 -6.50 22.23
C HIS A 1023 -26.03 -5.35 22.10
N ASP A 1024 -25.47 -4.98 23.24
CA ASP A 1024 -24.52 -3.88 23.38
C ASP A 1024 -23.11 -4.40 23.03
N VAL A 1025 -22.42 -3.72 22.13
CA VAL A 1025 -21.12 -4.13 21.62
C VAL A 1025 -20.02 -3.23 22.20
N THR A 1026 -19.42 -3.71 23.29
CA THR A 1026 -18.40 -2.95 24.06
C THR A 1026 -16.97 -3.05 23.49
N ARG A 1027 -16.75 -3.96 22.52
CA ARG A 1027 -15.52 -4.17 21.75
C ARG A 1027 -15.89 -4.75 20.39
N GLY A 1028 -15.15 -4.45 19.33
CA GLY A 1028 -15.52 -4.78 17.96
C GLY A 1028 -15.70 -3.53 17.11
N PHE A 1029 -16.33 -3.71 15.96
CA PHE A 1029 -16.71 -2.63 15.04
C PHE A 1029 -18.22 -2.34 15.08
N GLY A 1030 -18.90 -2.73 16.16
CA GLY A 1030 -20.36 -2.89 16.22
C GLY A 1030 -20.78 -4.21 15.56
N PRO A 1031 -21.92 -4.29 14.84
CA PRO A 1031 -22.97 -3.26 14.75
C PRO A 1031 -23.98 -3.31 15.91
N GLU A 1032 -24.57 -2.16 16.20
CA GLU A 1032 -25.77 -2.02 17.02
C GLU A 1032 -26.99 -1.62 16.19
N MET A 1033 -28.17 -2.07 16.58
CA MET A 1033 -29.41 -1.78 15.88
C MET A 1033 -30.56 -1.51 16.84
N TYR A 1034 -31.34 -0.48 16.54
CA TYR A 1034 -32.63 -0.21 17.14
C TYR A 1034 -33.74 -0.44 16.12
N VAL A 1035 -34.83 -1.07 16.55
CA VAL A 1035 -36.01 -1.36 15.71
C VAL A 1035 -37.27 -0.92 16.43
N LEU A 1036 -38.13 -0.19 15.74
CA LEU A 1036 -39.48 0.17 16.18
C LEU A 1036 -40.49 -0.26 15.11
N PRO A 1037 -41.27 -1.34 15.35
CA PRO A 1037 -42.22 -1.84 14.37
C PRO A 1037 -43.29 -0.83 13.97
N LYS A 1038 -43.81 -0.07 14.95
CA LYS A 1038 -44.84 0.96 14.73
C LYS A 1038 -44.50 2.25 15.46
N ALA A 1039 -44.29 3.32 14.70
CA ALA A 1039 -44.04 4.64 15.23
C ALA A 1039 -45.36 5.35 15.56
N LYS A 1040 -45.37 6.13 16.64
CA LYS A 1040 -46.43 7.10 16.91
C LYS A 1040 -46.06 8.43 16.30
N GLU A 1041 -47.05 9.27 16.04
CA GLU A 1041 -46.83 10.66 15.64
C GLU A 1041 -45.95 11.36 16.69
N GLY A 1042 -44.91 12.06 16.23
CA GLY A 1042 -44.00 12.80 17.09
C GLY A 1042 -42.54 12.74 16.68
N LYS A 1043 -41.70 13.27 17.55
CA LYS A 1043 -40.26 13.45 17.36
C LYS A 1043 -39.48 12.27 17.96
N TYR A 1044 -38.53 11.75 17.20
CA TYR A 1044 -37.58 10.72 17.62
C TYR A 1044 -36.16 11.28 17.49
N GLU A 1045 -35.39 11.30 18.57
CA GLU A 1045 -34.02 11.80 18.59
C GLU A 1045 -33.04 10.63 18.68
N ILE A 1046 -32.14 10.54 17.70
CA ILE A 1046 -31.14 9.48 17.59
C ILE A 1046 -29.81 10.09 18.01
N SER A 1047 -29.18 9.48 19.01
CA SER A 1047 -27.93 9.98 19.60
C SER A 1047 -26.92 8.86 19.74
N LEU A 1048 -25.65 9.21 19.71
CA LEU A 1048 -24.55 8.30 20.02
C LEU A 1048 -23.83 8.79 21.26
N LYS A 1049 -23.43 7.86 22.13
CA LYS A 1049 -22.63 8.17 23.31
C LYS A 1049 -21.31 7.42 23.24
N TYR A 1050 -20.23 8.18 23.12
CA TYR A 1050 -18.88 7.65 22.99
C TYR A 1050 -18.19 7.60 24.35
N PHE A 1051 -17.74 6.43 24.83
CA PHE A 1051 -17.20 6.31 26.19
C PHE A 1051 -15.68 6.50 26.26
N ALA A 1052 -14.93 5.71 25.49
CA ALA A 1052 -13.49 5.85 25.30
C ALA A 1052 -12.98 4.85 24.25
N GLU A 1053 -11.81 5.14 23.66
CA GLU A 1053 -10.93 4.10 23.10
C GLU A 1053 -10.18 3.41 24.24
N SER A 1054 -10.28 2.09 24.34
CA SER A 1054 -9.43 1.33 25.26
C SER A 1054 -8.09 1.01 24.58
N GLY A 1055 -7.09 1.85 24.78
CA GLY A 1055 -5.72 1.60 24.32
C GLY A 1055 -5.51 1.97 22.85
N MET A 1056 -4.50 2.83 22.64
CA MET A 1056 -4.07 3.42 21.37
C MET A 1056 -5.12 4.30 20.68
N LYS A 1057 -4.76 5.56 20.48
CA LYS A 1057 -5.39 6.30 19.41
C LYS A 1057 -4.92 5.67 18.09
N THR A 1058 -5.80 5.61 17.09
CA THR A 1058 -5.48 5.13 15.73
C THR A 1058 -5.44 6.31 14.76
N LYS A 1059 -4.63 6.22 13.68
CA LYS A 1059 -4.42 7.31 12.70
C LYS A 1059 -5.72 7.92 12.14
N SER A 1060 -6.81 7.15 12.14
CA SER A 1060 -8.16 7.64 11.87
C SER A 1060 -8.88 7.98 13.17
N ALA A 1061 -9.57 9.13 13.22
CA ALA A 1061 -10.48 9.41 14.31
C ALA A 1061 -11.56 8.32 14.44
N ALA A 1062 -11.99 8.03 15.67
CA ALA A 1062 -13.14 7.17 15.90
C ALA A 1062 -14.38 7.72 15.18
N LYS A 1063 -14.96 6.90 14.31
CA LYS A 1063 -16.12 7.25 13.52
C LYS A 1063 -17.22 6.24 13.72
N ALA A 1064 -18.43 6.77 13.91
CA ALA A 1064 -19.64 5.99 13.81
C ALA A 1064 -20.30 6.23 12.46
N TYR A 1065 -20.66 5.14 11.82
CA TYR A 1065 -21.50 5.10 10.64
C TYR A 1065 -22.91 4.80 11.10
N ILE A 1066 -23.86 5.64 10.69
CA ILE A 1066 -25.25 5.50 11.10
C ILE A 1066 -26.17 5.53 9.89
N GLU A 1067 -27.13 4.61 9.90
CA GLU A 1067 -28.14 4.48 8.88
C GLU A 1067 -29.52 4.50 9.55
N VAL A 1068 -30.34 5.47 9.18
CA VAL A 1068 -31.67 5.70 9.75
C VAL A 1068 -32.70 5.43 8.67
N TYR A 1069 -33.47 4.37 8.84
CA TYR A 1069 -34.52 3.95 7.93
C TYR A 1069 -35.89 4.32 8.47
N LYS A 1070 -36.72 4.96 7.64
CA LYS A 1070 -38.16 5.09 7.87
C LYS A 1070 -38.91 4.13 6.97
N TYR A 1071 -39.97 3.52 7.49
CA TYR A 1071 -40.81 2.57 6.76
C TYR A 1071 -40.00 1.43 6.12
N PHE A 1072 -39.05 0.90 6.89
CA PHE A 1072 -38.13 -0.16 6.48
C PHE A 1072 -38.88 -1.38 5.94
N GLY A 1073 -38.37 -1.95 4.85
CA GLY A 1073 -38.97 -3.12 4.17
C GLY A 1073 -40.15 -2.78 3.26
N THR A 1074 -40.63 -1.53 3.26
CA THR A 1074 -41.80 -1.12 2.46
C THR A 1074 -41.40 -0.34 1.20
N PRO A 1075 -42.30 -0.22 0.20
CA PRO A 1075 -42.08 0.67 -0.95
C PRO A 1075 -41.92 2.16 -0.61
N LYS A 1076 -42.29 2.59 0.62
CA LYS A 1076 -42.14 3.96 1.11
C LYS A 1076 -40.84 4.18 1.89
N GLN A 1077 -39.92 3.22 1.86
CA GLN A 1077 -38.70 3.29 2.64
C GLN A 1077 -37.89 4.54 2.30
N GLU A 1078 -37.51 5.29 3.33
CA GLU A 1078 -36.56 6.40 3.24
C GLU A 1078 -35.34 6.04 4.07
N VAL A 1079 -34.13 6.36 3.59
CA VAL A 1079 -32.88 6.12 4.32
C VAL A 1079 -32.04 7.39 4.39
N VAL A 1080 -31.52 7.67 5.58
CA VAL A 1080 -30.51 8.70 5.82
C VAL A 1080 -29.25 7.99 6.28
N LYS A 1081 -28.13 8.21 5.58
CA LYS A 1081 -26.81 7.69 5.94
C LYS A 1081 -25.92 8.84 6.40
N LYS A 1082 -25.23 8.68 7.53
CA LYS A 1082 -24.28 9.68 8.05
C LYS A 1082 -23.02 9.01 8.56
N THR A 1083 -21.91 9.74 8.45
CA THR A 1083 -20.66 9.44 9.14
C THR A 1083 -20.44 10.51 10.18
N VAL A 1084 -20.18 10.11 11.42
CA VAL A 1084 -19.97 10.99 12.57
C VAL A 1084 -18.57 10.77 13.11
N VAL A 1085 -17.79 11.84 13.20
CA VAL A 1085 -16.48 11.81 13.87
C VAL A 1085 -16.71 12.06 15.36
N LEU A 1086 -16.27 11.14 16.20
CA LEU A 1086 -16.48 11.17 17.65
C LEU A 1086 -15.36 11.97 18.31
N LYS A 1087 -15.68 13.17 18.80
CA LYS A 1087 -14.66 14.15 19.26
C LYS A 1087 -14.43 14.15 20.77
N GLU A 1088 -15.49 14.02 21.57
CA GLU A 1088 -15.41 14.17 23.03
C GLU A 1088 -15.79 12.87 23.76
N ARG A 1089 -14.85 12.32 24.55
CA ARG A 1089 -15.12 11.16 25.41
C ARG A 1089 -16.23 11.47 26.42
N LYS A 1090 -17.12 10.52 26.60
CA LYS A 1090 -18.34 10.57 27.45
C LYS A 1090 -19.37 11.62 27.02
N SER A 1091 -19.22 12.21 25.84
CA SER A 1091 -20.24 13.08 25.26
C SER A 1091 -21.35 12.26 24.61
N LYS A 1092 -22.59 12.75 24.71
CA LYS A 1092 -23.74 12.24 23.97
C LYS A 1092 -24.10 13.29 22.93
N GLU A 1093 -24.07 12.93 21.66
CA GLU A 1093 -24.36 13.82 20.55
C GLU A 1093 -25.62 13.36 19.82
N VAL A 1094 -26.54 14.29 19.56
CA VAL A 1094 -27.75 14.02 18.77
C VAL A 1094 -27.36 14.08 17.29
N ILE A 1095 -27.47 12.95 16.60
CA ILE A 1095 -26.99 12.77 15.23
C ILE A 1095 -28.09 13.01 14.20
N GLU A 1096 -29.31 12.59 14.52
CA GLU A 1096 -30.47 12.75 13.63
C GLU A 1096 -31.76 12.90 14.42
N THR A 1097 -32.71 13.64 13.84
CA THR A 1097 -34.07 13.75 14.35
C THR A 1097 -35.05 13.30 13.27
N VAL A 1098 -35.84 12.27 13.59
CA VAL A 1098 -36.90 11.78 12.72
C VAL A 1098 -38.24 12.27 13.24
N ILE A 1099 -39.13 12.70 12.33
CA ILE A 1099 -40.50 13.12 12.67
C ILE A 1099 -41.46 12.21 11.91
N PHE A 1100 -42.34 11.53 12.66
CA PHE A 1100 -43.50 10.84 12.11
C PHE A 1100 -44.72 11.75 12.25
N LYS A 1101 -45.47 11.88 11.16
CA LYS A 1101 -46.70 12.67 11.06
C LYS A 1101 -47.90 11.75 10.91
#